data_AF-A0A9D3Q146-F1
#
_entry.id   AF-A0A9D3Q146-F1
#
_cell.length_a   1.000
_cell.length_b   1.000
_cell.length_c   1.000
_cell.angle_alpha   90.00
_cell.angle_beta   90.00
_cell.angle_gamma   90.00
#
_symmetry.space_group_name_H-M   'P 1'
#
loop_
_entity.id
_entity.type
_entity.pdbx_description
1 polymer ?
#
loop_
_entity_poly.entity_id
_entity_poly.type
_entity_poly.pdbx_seq_one_letter_code
_entity_poly.pdbx_strand_id
1 'polypeptide(L)'
;MQQQEEREELDEVARRLREDGLAPGASAEERQLRLWRLLRDSEGSLASATEELRSLRAQQATEMKEVENYVEHIRNLLEDRESLTAEYERENEQLRAELRQIRLQQDAQLKEVVEMLDQEGLADISPSSPSEQVAYLLVERSTLLERLEAAERKVDTQSLTGSLREVHLQEELDHIRHTMEEELRQQRETMQRTKESMNKFLPKEQQSPVQSPWKKLFGVCKATQSTRTSYSAHGEELAAERAERRRLERDLDEASRRLAMAHEEIRRLTDELDSARKTQSLCGPELERAGQEVEQLRQEVDKLKACDVRELQRALEQNARLDQEIRALRERVRSLDSEKKTLLETVENVKMDSNRDELHSHLGRDEGDDSPSPTASLNGDQEQIHKRCRLEAQDKDCRLRELQRRLLRQQREHEELVERNEELESLLGEAQNQGKAERERHECEAEGLQRKIKHLEAELTKLSSQEPAVKGGDLGKESEVYLQQLRSSSQERVALLEARLTEEKEWRKQLEVDLATAQAALKKDKEELQRDQKELRKARAELQSLQIECQQGRSLNASLVQLKGEKDILEEKVSQLERAQSRLKSDLDLQTSACIRAQEDLRESKGQVSELSAQVGRLRSEACSCERERDTLRAEVLEERGRAAELQRRVKEGAQERQQLQREKEALELQLQGVREQLQAARQEGHRPPAEPGPHTSPEPAAADGPREEGLSQLASLKVEMSRLHSTLEEERRLASQHQLALQAQINEAQARTKSQDSLLQQKAEECKQLRQDVQRTQSLFTSAERELRYEREKSLDLKRHNTLLEQEKLKVSAELKQAQARVGQLEQSGAGQRVELERLQQRARELELELARSSQSRQASSSLQEELSTERARLIAADKKVLELQQQLKSTLHQLRLEEARSGETSKLEKDTKDMSDNLSVLRAKLQEDQLHRKLLEQREEELQQQVRSLRAKEATLNRTNSELSHRLQELETRLGVLEGECSKAKEEQQQNWRTIRSLQEQLDSGQQESERLQEELQQVMQQLDTHIRKYNEKQAHHKIKLRKAKQIFLKETAQRDGRIQKLENDLALASSLSERERDWIGRVTEENEKLLQEQRELLKRLNEAEEMGSSSLNTACSVQHRVKFLEEENRYLEDRMLQLANQVGALERALRKVQSVCNVEDLKNIFPSESLLNDSLLQTSNASLTSGVCDALGILDAIRRVKAGSQTEGTKSSSPAPLSQPSEIGYLNVTSPVAPAGPQRDPEESVSLGSDEV
;
A
#
# COMPACT_ATOMS: atom_id res chain seq x y z
N MET A 1 32.88 23.94 -61.64
CA MET A 1 31.54 23.58 -61.13
C MET A 1 30.81 22.86 -62.25
N GLN A 2 29.51 23.05 -62.52
CA GLN A 2 28.69 22.27 -63.48
C GLN A 2 29.42 21.61 -64.66
N GLN A 3 29.99 22.37 -65.61
CA GLN A 3 30.72 21.81 -66.79
C GLN A 3 31.99 20.98 -66.49
N GLN A 4 32.41 20.92 -65.23
CA GLN A 4 33.50 20.09 -64.73
C GLN A 4 32.96 18.89 -63.94
N GLU A 5 31.92 19.09 -63.12
CA GLU A 5 31.15 18.02 -62.48
C GLU A 5 30.59 17.05 -63.55
N GLU A 6 29.98 17.58 -64.61
CA GLU A 6 29.52 16.82 -65.79
C GLU A 6 30.63 15.99 -66.46
N ARG A 7 31.88 16.45 -66.43
CA ARG A 7 33.02 15.73 -67.03
C ARG A 7 33.53 14.63 -66.10
N GLU A 8 33.62 14.93 -64.82
CA GLU A 8 34.03 13.98 -63.79
C GLU A 8 33.00 12.82 -63.70
N GLU A 9 31.70 13.10 -63.85
CA GLU A 9 30.64 12.08 -64.00
C GLU A 9 30.77 11.26 -65.29
N LEU A 10 31.06 11.90 -66.44
CA LEU A 10 31.23 11.18 -67.72
C LEU A 10 32.49 10.30 -67.73
N ASP A 11 33.59 10.74 -67.13
CA ASP A 11 34.82 9.94 -66.98
C ASP A 11 34.61 8.78 -65.99
N GLU A 12 33.84 8.98 -64.93
CA GLU A 12 33.41 7.95 -63.98
C GLU A 12 32.56 6.87 -64.67
N VAL A 13 31.54 7.27 -65.45
CA VAL A 13 30.71 6.34 -66.25
C VAL A 13 31.56 5.62 -67.29
N ALA A 14 32.46 6.32 -67.98
CA ALA A 14 33.37 5.71 -68.95
C ALA A 14 34.37 4.75 -68.28
N ARG A 15 34.77 4.99 -67.02
CA ARG A 15 35.62 4.09 -66.23
C ARG A 15 34.86 2.81 -65.87
N ARG A 16 33.66 2.91 -65.28
CA ARG A 16 32.82 1.74 -64.95
C ARG A 16 32.54 0.87 -66.17
N LEU A 17 32.18 1.47 -67.31
CA LEU A 17 31.96 0.71 -68.55
C LEU A 17 33.20 -0.04 -69.09
N ARG A 18 34.42 0.43 -68.76
CA ARG A 18 35.67 -0.30 -69.07
C ARG A 18 35.93 -1.43 -68.07
N GLU A 19 35.58 -1.24 -66.80
CA GLU A 19 35.63 -2.28 -65.76
C GLU A 19 34.61 -3.41 -66.05
N ASP A 20 33.45 -3.05 -66.62
CA ASP A 20 32.46 -3.96 -67.21
C ASP A 20 32.91 -4.67 -68.50
N GLY A 21 34.11 -4.39 -69.00
CA GLY A 21 34.69 -5.04 -70.18
C GLY A 21 34.27 -4.49 -71.54
N LEU A 22 33.61 -3.33 -71.64
CA LEU A 22 33.39 -2.69 -72.94
C LEU A 22 34.69 -2.07 -73.50
N ALA A 23 34.93 -2.31 -74.79
CA ALA A 23 36.05 -1.71 -75.50
C ALA A 23 35.87 -0.17 -75.65
N PRO A 24 36.95 0.64 -75.56
CA PRO A 24 36.87 2.09 -75.73
C PRO A 24 36.27 2.57 -77.07
N GLY A 25 36.31 1.72 -78.10
CA GLY A 25 35.73 1.95 -79.43
C GLY A 25 34.27 1.51 -79.58
N ALA A 26 33.62 0.96 -78.55
CA ALA A 26 32.22 0.52 -78.63
C ALA A 26 31.28 1.67 -79.02
N SER A 27 30.24 1.37 -79.79
CA SER A 27 29.24 2.33 -80.26
C SER A 27 28.41 2.96 -79.13
N ALA A 28 27.70 4.04 -79.42
CA ALA A 28 26.79 4.67 -78.47
C ALA A 28 25.67 3.72 -78.02
N GLU A 29 25.12 2.94 -78.96
CA GLU A 29 24.06 1.96 -78.70
C GLU A 29 24.54 0.83 -77.77
N GLU A 30 25.73 0.27 -77.99
CA GLU A 30 26.31 -0.77 -77.12
C GLU A 30 26.54 -0.27 -75.68
N ARG A 31 27.02 0.98 -75.53
CA ARG A 31 27.19 1.62 -74.21
C ARG A 31 25.84 1.84 -73.53
N GLN A 32 24.85 2.37 -74.24
CA GLN A 32 23.49 2.57 -73.71
C GLN A 32 22.83 1.23 -73.32
N LEU A 33 22.99 0.18 -74.12
CA LEU A 33 22.48 -1.16 -73.81
C LEU A 33 23.17 -1.79 -72.59
N ARG A 34 24.46 -1.54 -72.35
CA ARG A 34 25.14 -1.97 -71.10
C ARG A 34 24.66 -1.17 -69.91
N LEU A 35 24.58 0.17 -70.00
CA LEU A 35 24.06 1.03 -68.94
C LEU A 35 22.62 0.68 -68.56
N TRP A 36 21.75 0.40 -69.53
CA TRP A 36 20.37 0.01 -69.27
C TRP A 36 20.25 -1.36 -68.59
N ARG A 37 21.12 -2.34 -68.95
CA ARG A 37 21.20 -3.62 -68.23
C ARG A 37 21.67 -3.39 -66.79
N LEU A 38 22.77 -2.68 -66.59
CA LEU A 38 23.30 -2.37 -65.25
C LEU A 38 22.27 -1.65 -64.37
N LEU A 39 21.55 -0.66 -64.93
CA LEU A 39 20.43 0.00 -64.25
C LEU A 39 19.40 -1.03 -63.83
N ARG A 40 18.85 -1.81 -64.76
CA ARG A 40 17.79 -2.79 -64.47
C ARG A 40 18.23 -3.91 -63.51
N ASP A 41 19.49 -4.33 -63.59
CA ASP A 41 20.08 -5.33 -62.71
C ASP A 41 20.28 -4.74 -61.29
N SER A 42 20.65 -3.46 -61.18
CA SER A 42 20.70 -2.73 -59.90
C SER A 42 19.32 -2.41 -59.31
N GLU A 43 18.32 -2.09 -60.14
CA GLU A 43 16.93 -1.94 -59.74
C GLU A 43 16.38 -3.27 -59.20
N GLY A 44 16.71 -4.39 -59.85
CA GLY A 44 16.39 -5.74 -59.37
C GLY A 44 17.07 -6.08 -58.05
N SER A 45 18.36 -5.79 -57.91
CA SER A 45 19.10 -5.99 -56.65
C SER A 45 18.64 -5.07 -55.51
N LEU A 46 18.16 -3.87 -55.82
CA LEU A 46 17.55 -2.96 -54.85
C LEU A 46 16.14 -3.47 -54.46
N ALA A 47 15.37 -3.97 -55.42
CA ALA A 47 14.09 -4.60 -55.15
C ALA A 47 14.24 -5.77 -54.18
N SER A 48 15.13 -6.74 -54.47
CA SER A 48 15.38 -7.89 -53.59
C SER A 48 15.90 -7.47 -52.21
N ALA A 49 16.89 -6.56 -52.15
CA ALA A 49 17.40 -6.07 -50.86
C ALA A 49 16.32 -5.33 -50.03
N THR A 50 15.39 -4.60 -50.68
CA THR A 50 14.24 -4.02 -49.94
C THR A 50 13.21 -5.07 -49.54
N GLU A 51 13.07 -6.18 -50.25
CA GLU A 51 12.19 -7.29 -49.90
C GLU A 51 12.75 -8.10 -48.72
N GLU A 52 14.05 -8.41 -48.73
CA GLU A 52 14.81 -8.98 -47.60
C GLU A 52 14.71 -8.07 -46.35
N LEU A 53 14.85 -6.76 -46.51
CA LEU A 53 14.63 -5.79 -45.41
C LEU A 53 13.17 -5.72 -44.94
N ARG A 54 12.19 -6.07 -45.78
CA ARG A 54 10.78 -6.21 -45.35
C ARG A 54 10.55 -7.53 -44.61
N SER A 55 11.13 -8.64 -45.06
CA SER A 55 11.00 -9.94 -44.36
C SER A 55 11.72 -9.92 -43.01
N LEU A 56 12.92 -9.35 -42.93
CA LEU A 56 13.63 -9.19 -41.65
C LEU A 56 12.86 -8.30 -40.66
N ARG A 57 12.22 -7.23 -41.12
CA ARG A 57 11.34 -6.40 -40.28
C ARG A 57 10.06 -7.13 -39.87
N ALA A 58 9.52 -7.99 -40.72
CA ALA A 58 8.36 -8.82 -40.38
C ALA A 58 8.74 -9.90 -39.33
N GLN A 59 9.90 -10.53 -39.46
CA GLN A 59 10.47 -11.47 -38.49
C GLN A 59 10.75 -10.80 -37.14
N GLN A 60 11.40 -9.63 -37.15
CA GLN A 60 11.58 -8.83 -35.94
C GLN A 60 10.23 -8.46 -35.29
N ALA A 61 9.19 -8.17 -36.09
CA ALA A 61 7.85 -7.86 -35.60
C ALA A 61 7.05 -9.09 -35.12
N THR A 62 7.49 -10.33 -35.41
CA THR A 62 6.97 -11.55 -34.77
C THR A 62 7.76 -11.91 -33.53
N GLU A 63 9.09 -11.83 -33.57
CA GLU A 63 9.97 -12.03 -32.40
C GLU A 63 9.64 -11.06 -31.26
N MET A 64 9.41 -9.77 -31.57
CA MET A 64 8.97 -8.79 -30.58
C MET A 64 7.62 -9.16 -29.93
N LYS A 65 6.67 -9.74 -30.68
CA LYS A 65 5.39 -10.20 -30.13
C LYS A 65 5.54 -11.44 -29.28
N GLU A 66 6.44 -12.34 -29.63
CA GLU A 66 6.78 -13.49 -28.79
C GLU A 66 7.40 -13.02 -27.47
N VAL A 67 8.30 -12.02 -27.50
CA VAL A 67 8.82 -11.37 -26.28
C VAL A 67 7.72 -10.66 -25.49
N GLU A 68 6.80 -9.94 -26.14
CA GLU A 68 5.63 -9.33 -25.48
C GLU A 68 4.76 -10.38 -24.77
N ASN A 69 4.47 -11.52 -25.43
CA ASN A 69 3.74 -12.65 -24.86
C ASN A 69 4.49 -13.27 -23.66
N TYR A 70 5.81 -13.46 -23.75
CA TYR A 70 6.60 -13.98 -22.62
C TYR A 70 6.62 -12.99 -21.44
N VAL A 71 6.71 -11.68 -21.71
CA VAL A 71 6.63 -10.65 -20.66
C VAL A 71 5.24 -10.61 -20.03
N GLU A 72 4.16 -10.80 -20.80
CA GLU A 72 2.81 -10.91 -20.26
C GLU A 72 2.63 -12.19 -19.44
N HIS A 73 3.18 -13.33 -19.86
CA HIS A 73 3.17 -14.56 -19.05
C HIS A 73 3.95 -14.39 -17.73
N ILE A 74 5.12 -13.74 -17.75
CA ILE A 74 5.89 -13.43 -16.54
C ILE A 74 5.11 -12.48 -15.61
N ARG A 75 4.39 -11.48 -16.14
CA ARG A 75 3.50 -10.62 -15.32
C ARG A 75 2.40 -11.42 -14.65
N ASN A 76 1.69 -12.27 -15.40
CA ASN A 76 0.66 -13.14 -14.81
C ASN A 76 1.26 -13.98 -13.67
N LEU A 77 2.40 -14.65 -13.88
CA LEU A 77 3.06 -15.46 -12.83
C LEU A 77 3.51 -14.64 -11.59
N LEU A 78 3.83 -13.35 -11.75
CA LEU A 78 4.13 -12.45 -10.64
C LEU A 78 2.85 -12.05 -9.89
N GLU A 79 1.77 -11.74 -10.61
CA GLU A 79 0.45 -11.41 -10.06
C GLU A 79 -0.18 -12.61 -9.32
N ASP A 80 -0.08 -13.81 -9.90
CA ASP A 80 -0.52 -15.07 -9.30
C ASP A 80 0.26 -15.31 -7.97
N ARG A 81 1.59 -15.13 -7.99
CA ARG A 81 2.44 -15.22 -6.78
C ARG A 81 2.10 -14.15 -5.74
N GLU A 82 1.83 -12.92 -6.15
CA GLU A 82 1.45 -11.82 -5.24
C GLU A 82 0.08 -12.06 -4.61
N SER A 83 -0.86 -12.66 -5.34
CA SER A 83 -2.14 -13.09 -4.77
C SER A 83 -1.98 -14.22 -3.73
N LEU A 84 -1.11 -15.20 -4.01
CA LEU A 84 -0.77 -16.28 -3.08
C LEU A 84 -0.09 -15.75 -1.80
N THR A 85 0.84 -14.80 -1.92
CA THR A 85 1.43 -14.11 -0.76
C THR A 85 0.38 -13.39 0.06
N ALA A 86 -0.52 -12.64 -0.59
CA ALA A 86 -1.60 -11.92 0.09
C ALA A 86 -2.65 -12.86 0.74
N GLU A 87 -2.81 -14.09 0.25
CA GLU A 87 -3.61 -15.12 0.91
C GLU A 87 -2.89 -15.67 2.15
N TYR A 88 -1.61 -16.03 2.06
CA TYR A 88 -0.81 -16.44 3.22
C TYR A 88 -0.69 -15.34 4.29
N GLU A 89 -0.67 -14.06 3.91
CA GLU A 89 -0.72 -12.93 4.84
C GLU A 89 -2.05 -12.91 5.62
N ARG A 90 -3.19 -13.04 4.93
CA ARG A 90 -4.53 -13.11 5.56
C ARG A 90 -4.66 -14.32 6.48
N GLU A 91 -4.16 -15.49 6.07
CA GLU A 91 -4.11 -16.68 6.93
C GLU A 91 -3.24 -16.44 8.17
N ASN A 92 -2.07 -15.82 8.01
CA ASN A 92 -1.23 -15.42 9.13
C ASN A 92 -1.93 -14.41 10.05
N GLU A 93 -2.68 -13.44 9.54
CA GLU A 93 -3.45 -12.50 10.35
C GLU A 93 -4.59 -13.19 11.13
N GLN A 94 -5.29 -14.14 10.49
CA GLN A 94 -6.32 -14.97 11.11
C GLN A 94 -5.72 -15.84 12.22
N LEU A 95 -4.64 -16.59 11.95
CA LEU A 95 -3.93 -17.38 12.95
C LEU A 95 -3.37 -16.51 14.08
N ARG A 96 -2.87 -15.30 13.79
CA ARG A 96 -2.48 -14.31 14.81
C ARG A 96 -3.68 -13.80 15.61
N ALA A 97 -4.89 -13.73 15.03
CA ALA A 97 -6.13 -13.37 15.74
C ALA A 97 -6.61 -14.51 16.64
N GLU A 98 -6.62 -15.74 16.15
CA GLU A 98 -6.95 -16.94 16.93
C GLU A 98 -5.97 -17.14 18.09
N LEU A 99 -4.66 -17.01 17.87
CA LEU A 99 -3.66 -17.05 18.94
C LEU A 99 -3.84 -15.93 19.97
N ARG A 100 -4.31 -14.74 19.57
CA ARG A 100 -4.70 -13.67 20.51
C ARG A 100 -5.95 -14.05 21.31
N GLN A 101 -6.96 -14.64 20.66
CA GLN A 101 -8.19 -15.10 21.32
C GLN A 101 -7.92 -16.24 22.31
N ILE A 102 -7.11 -17.23 21.93
CA ILE A 102 -6.68 -18.34 22.79
C ILE A 102 -5.90 -17.82 24.00
N ARG A 103 -4.99 -16.85 23.81
CA ARG A 103 -4.30 -16.19 24.94
C ARG A 103 -5.27 -15.46 25.86
N LEU A 104 -6.23 -14.70 25.33
CA LEU A 104 -7.24 -14.03 26.16
C LEU A 104 -8.14 -15.02 26.92
N GLN A 105 -8.43 -16.19 26.35
CA GLN A 105 -9.13 -17.28 27.04
C GLN A 105 -8.26 -17.93 28.13
N GLN A 106 -6.97 -18.15 27.86
CA GLN A 106 -6.02 -18.65 28.85
C GLN A 106 -5.80 -17.64 30.00
N ASP A 107 -5.67 -16.35 29.70
CA ASP A 107 -5.57 -15.26 30.69
C ASP A 107 -6.84 -15.13 31.55
N ALA A 108 -8.02 -15.48 31.01
CA ALA A 108 -9.27 -15.54 31.77
C ALA A 108 -9.30 -16.77 32.68
N GLN A 109 -8.99 -17.96 32.15
CA GLN A 109 -8.91 -19.20 32.93
C GLN A 109 -7.84 -19.13 34.03
N LEU A 110 -6.70 -18.48 33.77
CA LEU A 110 -5.67 -18.24 34.78
C LEU A 110 -6.18 -17.32 35.89
N LYS A 111 -6.96 -16.27 35.58
CA LYS A 111 -7.60 -15.43 36.61
C LYS A 111 -8.63 -16.20 37.42
N GLU A 112 -9.46 -17.03 36.80
CA GLU A 112 -10.39 -17.91 37.51
C GLU A 112 -9.65 -18.87 38.45
N VAL A 113 -8.52 -19.44 38.04
CA VAL A 113 -7.68 -20.30 38.89
C VAL A 113 -7.01 -19.51 40.02
N VAL A 114 -6.50 -18.30 39.77
CA VAL A 114 -5.95 -17.41 40.81
C VAL A 114 -7.04 -17.05 41.83
N GLU A 115 -8.22 -16.64 41.38
CA GLU A 115 -9.36 -16.31 42.24
C GLU A 115 -9.84 -17.52 43.07
N MET A 116 -9.80 -18.74 42.52
CA MET A 116 -10.09 -19.97 43.29
C MET A 116 -9.01 -20.29 44.33
N LEU A 117 -7.72 -20.14 43.99
CA LEU A 117 -6.62 -20.34 44.92
C LEU A 117 -6.65 -19.31 46.06
N ASP A 118 -6.94 -18.05 45.76
CA ASP A 118 -7.12 -16.98 46.75
C ASP A 118 -8.30 -17.29 47.71
N GLN A 119 -9.42 -17.82 47.20
CA GLN A 119 -10.59 -18.19 47.99
C GLN A 119 -10.32 -19.35 48.97
N GLU A 120 -9.53 -20.35 48.56
CA GLU A 120 -9.11 -21.46 49.43
C GLU A 120 -7.90 -21.10 50.33
N GLY A 121 -7.41 -19.86 50.29
CA GLY A 121 -6.29 -19.40 51.12
C GLY A 121 -4.90 -19.83 50.62
N LEU A 122 -4.80 -20.24 49.35
CA LEU A 122 -3.59 -20.72 48.67
C LEU A 122 -2.98 -19.66 47.73
N ALA A 123 -3.23 -18.38 47.99
CA ALA A 123 -2.75 -17.24 47.20
C ALA A 123 -1.23 -17.27 46.90
N ASP A 124 -0.42 -17.79 47.85
CA ASP A 124 1.04 -17.86 47.73
C ASP A 124 1.55 -18.75 46.57
N ILE A 125 0.74 -19.69 46.07
CA ILE A 125 1.08 -20.53 44.89
C ILE A 125 0.47 -20.01 43.57
N SER A 126 -0.35 -18.97 43.61
CA SER A 126 -0.94 -18.36 42.42
C SER A 126 0.07 -17.87 41.34
N PRO A 127 1.30 -17.39 41.67
CA PRO A 127 2.29 -17.00 40.64
C PRO A 127 3.16 -18.17 40.15
N SER A 128 3.01 -19.38 40.70
CA SER A 128 3.75 -20.56 40.26
C SER A 128 3.21 -21.12 38.94
N SER A 129 4.00 -21.90 38.20
CA SER A 129 3.52 -22.54 36.97
C SER A 129 2.36 -23.51 37.26
N PRO A 130 1.45 -23.79 36.30
CA PRO A 130 0.36 -24.75 36.51
C PRO A 130 0.85 -26.15 36.93
N SER A 131 2.03 -26.56 36.47
CA SER A 131 2.71 -27.78 36.92
C SER A 131 3.12 -27.76 38.39
N GLU A 132 3.60 -26.62 38.89
CA GLU A 132 3.98 -26.43 40.31
C GLU A 132 2.74 -26.28 41.20
N GLN A 133 1.70 -25.57 40.74
CA GLN A 133 0.40 -25.49 41.40
C GLN A 133 -0.20 -26.89 41.59
N VAL A 134 -0.25 -27.70 40.53
CA VAL A 134 -0.73 -29.09 40.60
C VAL A 134 0.16 -29.96 41.50
N ALA A 135 1.49 -29.81 41.43
CA ALA A 135 2.39 -30.54 42.32
C ALA A 135 2.17 -30.18 43.80
N TYR A 136 1.99 -28.89 44.12
CA TYR A 136 1.69 -28.42 45.47
C TYR A 136 0.34 -28.94 45.97
N LEU A 137 -0.72 -28.84 45.16
CA LEU A 137 -2.05 -29.36 45.49
C LEU A 137 -2.06 -30.89 45.69
N LEU A 138 -1.22 -31.64 44.95
CA LEU A 138 -1.04 -33.07 45.16
C LEU A 138 -0.31 -33.38 46.49
N VAL A 139 0.68 -32.57 46.88
CA VAL A 139 1.40 -32.70 48.16
C VAL A 139 0.50 -32.31 49.35
N GLU A 140 -0.23 -31.20 49.26
CA GLU A 140 -1.25 -30.84 50.25
C GLU A 140 -2.27 -31.97 50.40
N ARG A 141 -2.83 -32.47 49.29
CA ARG A 141 -3.74 -33.62 49.30
C ARG A 141 -3.14 -34.86 49.96
N SER A 142 -1.88 -35.19 49.72
CA SER A 142 -1.24 -36.34 50.39
C SER A 142 -1.05 -36.11 51.89
N THR A 143 -0.59 -34.93 52.32
CA THR A 143 -0.42 -34.65 53.76
C THR A 143 -1.74 -34.51 54.50
N LEU A 144 -2.82 -34.05 53.84
CA LEU A 144 -4.17 -34.04 54.38
C LEU A 144 -4.73 -35.46 54.53
N LEU A 145 -4.46 -36.37 53.58
CA LEU A 145 -4.78 -37.79 53.70
C LEU A 145 -3.99 -38.45 54.85
N GLU A 146 -2.67 -38.21 54.96
CA GLU A 146 -1.87 -38.71 56.09
C GLU A 146 -2.39 -38.19 57.45
N ARG A 147 -2.81 -36.92 57.52
CA ARG A 147 -3.43 -36.32 58.72
C ARG A 147 -4.79 -36.95 59.04
N LEU A 148 -5.60 -37.27 58.02
CA LEU A 148 -6.88 -37.98 58.18
C LEU A 148 -6.66 -39.40 58.68
N GLU A 149 -5.80 -40.20 58.04
CA GLU A 149 -5.47 -41.55 58.52
C GLU A 149 -4.86 -41.51 59.93
N ALA A 150 -4.06 -40.50 60.25
CA ALA A 150 -3.50 -40.29 61.59
C ALA A 150 -4.54 -39.77 62.60
N ALA A 151 -5.72 -39.32 62.17
CA ALA A 151 -6.87 -39.03 63.02
C ALA A 151 -7.75 -40.28 63.18
N GLU A 152 -8.00 -41.05 62.11
CA GLU A 152 -8.67 -42.35 62.15
C GLU A 152 -7.94 -43.32 63.10
N ARG A 153 -6.62 -43.48 62.95
CA ARG A 153 -5.77 -44.26 63.88
C ARG A 153 -5.85 -43.79 65.35
N LYS A 154 -6.17 -42.51 65.61
CA LYS A 154 -6.41 -41.98 66.97
C LYS A 154 -7.82 -42.31 67.48
N VAL A 155 -8.82 -42.35 66.61
CA VAL A 155 -10.17 -42.86 66.94
C VAL A 155 -10.12 -44.36 67.18
N ASP A 156 -9.41 -45.13 66.35
CA ASP A 156 -9.23 -46.57 66.51
C ASP A 156 -8.52 -46.92 67.82
N THR A 157 -7.44 -46.21 68.16
CA THR A 157 -6.73 -46.43 69.45
C THR A 157 -7.53 -45.97 70.67
N GLN A 158 -8.44 -44.99 70.51
CA GLN A 158 -9.45 -44.67 71.53
C GLN A 158 -10.53 -45.77 71.64
N SER A 159 -10.93 -46.39 70.53
CA SER A 159 -11.84 -47.55 70.54
C SER A 159 -11.20 -48.77 71.23
N LEU A 160 -9.92 -49.03 70.98
CA LEU A 160 -9.15 -50.12 71.60
C LEU A 160 -8.96 -49.93 73.11
N THR A 161 -8.82 -48.69 73.59
CA THR A 161 -8.79 -48.39 75.03
C THR A 161 -10.18 -48.43 75.68
N GLY A 162 -11.26 -48.28 74.91
CA GLY A 162 -12.61 -48.69 75.32
C GLY A 162 -12.72 -50.22 75.46
N SER A 163 -12.35 -50.95 74.40
CA SER A 163 -12.45 -52.41 74.32
C SER A 163 -11.66 -53.13 75.40
N LEU A 164 -10.44 -52.68 75.75
CA LEU A 164 -9.67 -53.22 76.87
C LEU A 164 -10.42 -53.16 78.22
N ARG A 165 -11.34 -52.21 78.39
CA ARG A 165 -12.16 -52.08 79.60
C ARG A 165 -13.38 -52.99 79.59
N GLU A 166 -13.90 -53.32 78.41
CA GLU A 166 -14.94 -54.34 78.23
C GLU A 166 -14.36 -55.76 78.39
N VAL A 167 -13.16 -56.02 77.86
CA VAL A 167 -12.47 -57.31 78.02
C VAL A 167 -12.25 -57.64 79.50
N HIS A 168 -11.79 -56.67 80.30
CA HIS A 168 -11.55 -56.93 81.73
C HIS A 168 -12.85 -57.20 82.52
N LEU A 169 -13.95 -56.50 82.18
CA LEU A 169 -15.29 -56.81 82.71
C LEU A 169 -15.80 -58.18 82.26
N GLN A 170 -15.48 -58.61 81.03
CA GLN A 170 -15.82 -59.94 80.53
C GLN A 170 -15.01 -61.04 81.24
N GLU A 171 -13.72 -60.81 81.51
CA GLU A 171 -12.86 -61.71 82.29
C GLU A 171 -13.38 -61.90 83.73
N GLU A 172 -13.80 -60.82 84.41
CA GLU A 172 -14.45 -60.89 85.72
C GLU A 172 -15.77 -61.68 85.66
N LEU A 173 -16.62 -61.40 84.68
CA LEU A 173 -17.90 -62.09 84.50
C LEU A 173 -17.72 -63.58 84.19
N ASP A 174 -16.71 -63.96 83.42
CA ASP A 174 -16.41 -65.35 83.11
C ASP A 174 -15.73 -66.09 84.27
N HIS A 175 -14.97 -65.40 85.13
CA HIS A 175 -14.52 -65.97 86.42
C HIS A 175 -15.71 -66.27 87.35
N ILE A 176 -16.69 -65.37 87.43
CA ILE A 176 -17.94 -65.58 88.19
C ILE A 176 -18.76 -66.73 87.58
N ARG A 177 -18.80 -66.83 86.25
CA ARG A 177 -19.46 -67.94 85.54
C ARG A 177 -18.79 -69.28 85.85
N HIS A 178 -17.47 -69.34 85.81
CA HIS A 178 -16.72 -70.58 86.01
C HIS A 178 -16.79 -71.07 87.46
N THR A 179 -16.71 -70.17 88.44
CA THR A 179 -16.90 -70.52 89.86
C THR A 179 -18.32 -70.97 90.17
N MET A 180 -19.35 -70.34 89.58
CA MET A 180 -20.74 -70.83 89.66
C MET A 180 -20.91 -72.25 89.07
N GLU A 181 -20.25 -72.55 87.95
CA GLU A 181 -20.25 -73.90 87.37
C GLU A 181 -19.53 -74.92 88.26
N GLU A 182 -18.43 -74.53 88.91
CA GLU A 182 -17.73 -75.39 89.87
C GLU A 182 -18.53 -75.64 91.15
N GLU A 183 -19.23 -74.65 91.69
CA GLU A 183 -20.17 -74.84 92.81
C GLU A 183 -21.32 -75.78 92.42
N LEU A 184 -21.91 -75.61 91.23
CA LEU A 184 -22.93 -76.52 90.70
C LEU A 184 -22.38 -77.93 90.46
N ARG A 185 -21.10 -78.07 90.12
CA ARG A 185 -20.41 -79.37 89.96
C ARG A 185 -20.16 -80.02 91.33
N GLN A 186 -19.74 -79.27 92.33
CA GLN A 186 -19.58 -79.74 93.71
C GLN A 186 -20.94 -80.10 94.35
N GLN A 187 -22.03 -79.37 94.07
CA GLN A 187 -23.38 -79.77 94.45
C GLN A 187 -23.78 -81.10 93.79
N ARG A 188 -23.45 -81.32 92.51
CA ARG A 188 -23.73 -82.60 91.83
C ARG A 188 -22.92 -83.75 92.42
N GLU A 189 -21.62 -83.55 92.70
CA GLU A 189 -20.80 -84.59 93.33
C GLU A 189 -21.19 -84.89 94.78
N THR A 190 -21.62 -83.89 95.56
CA THR A 190 -22.12 -84.12 96.93
C THR A 190 -23.50 -84.78 96.93
N MET A 191 -24.39 -84.43 95.99
CA MET A 191 -25.62 -85.19 95.69
C MET A 191 -25.34 -86.64 95.27
N GLN A 192 -24.23 -86.90 94.58
CA GLN A 192 -23.87 -88.24 94.12
C GLN A 192 -23.24 -89.09 95.25
N ARG A 193 -22.32 -88.51 96.04
CA ARG A 193 -21.74 -89.15 97.23
C ARG A 193 -22.79 -89.42 98.32
N THR A 194 -23.80 -88.57 98.48
CA THR A 194 -24.95 -88.85 99.37
C THR A 194 -25.87 -89.94 98.82
N LYS A 195 -26.00 -90.09 97.50
CA LYS A 195 -26.69 -91.21 96.84
C LYS A 195 -26.00 -92.56 97.07
N GLU A 196 -24.67 -92.56 97.05
CA GLU A 196 -23.81 -93.73 97.28
C GLU A 196 -23.78 -94.12 98.77
N SER A 197 -23.78 -93.13 99.68
CA SER A 197 -23.83 -93.32 101.14
C SER A 197 -25.11 -94.00 101.66
N MET A 198 -26.16 -94.09 100.84
CA MET A 198 -27.51 -94.52 101.27
C MET A 198 -27.86 -95.98 100.87
N ASN A 199 -26.91 -96.80 100.41
CA ASN A 199 -27.24 -98.11 99.81
C ASN A 199 -26.28 -99.24 100.26
N LYS A 200 -26.76 -100.12 101.19
CA LYS A 200 -26.10 -101.34 101.71
C LYS A 200 -24.82 -101.06 102.52
N PHE A 201 -24.80 -101.07 103.86
CA PHE A 201 -25.56 -101.81 104.88
C PHE A 201 -25.44 -103.36 104.82
N LEU A 202 -24.93 -103.92 105.94
CA LEU A 202 -24.97 -105.32 106.42
C LEU A 202 -24.01 -106.35 105.74
N PRO A 203 -23.51 -107.37 106.50
CA PRO A 203 -22.05 -107.51 106.65
C PRO A 203 -21.52 -108.98 106.74
N LYS A 204 -20.33 -109.14 107.35
CA LYS A 204 -19.61 -110.37 107.77
C LYS A 204 -18.79 -111.10 106.67
N GLU A 205 -17.71 -111.82 106.99
CA GLU A 205 -17.12 -112.13 108.31
C GLU A 205 -15.57 -112.03 108.28
N GLN A 206 -14.94 -111.96 109.46
CA GLN A 206 -13.48 -111.86 109.63
C GLN A 206 -12.91 -113.13 110.26
N GLN A 207 -11.69 -113.53 109.86
CA GLN A 207 -10.63 -113.87 110.82
C GLN A 207 -9.23 -113.82 110.19
N SER A 208 -8.22 -113.83 111.05
CA SER A 208 -6.81 -113.44 110.81
C SER A 208 -5.90 -114.72 110.79
N PRO A 209 -4.53 -114.72 110.75
CA PRO A 209 -3.60 -113.66 111.18
C PRO A 209 -2.25 -113.43 110.41
N VAL A 210 -1.72 -112.22 110.58
CA VAL A 210 -0.29 -111.88 110.91
C VAL A 210 0.87 -112.21 109.92
N GLN A 211 1.40 -111.12 109.33
CA GLN A 211 2.82 -110.79 109.01
C GLN A 211 3.65 -111.52 107.91
N SER A 212 4.27 -110.68 107.07
CA SER A 212 5.72 -110.62 106.70
C SER A 212 6.53 -111.93 106.54
N PRO A 213 7.26 -112.17 105.43
CA PRO A 213 8.27 -111.22 104.94
C PRO A 213 8.42 -111.08 103.40
N TRP A 214 9.45 -110.32 103.00
CA TRP A 214 9.69 -109.81 101.64
C TRP A 214 10.27 -110.82 100.62
N LYS A 215 10.07 -110.50 99.32
CA LYS A 215 10.82 -110.96 98.12
C LYS A 215 10.75 -112.46 97.75
N LYS A 216 9.79 -112.79 96.87
CA LYS A 216 10.01 -113.57 95.61
C LYS A 216 8.68 -113.73 94.84
N LEU A 217 8.61 -113.25 93.59
CA LEU A 217 7.81 -113.82 92.47
C LEU A 217 7.90 -112.94 91.21
N PHE A 218 8.96 -113.12 90.42
CA PHE A 218 8.82 -113.03 88.96
C PHE A 218 8.33 -114.43 88.50
N GLY A 219 7.18 -114.50 87.80
CA GLY A 219 6.41 -115.76 87.78
C GLY A 219 5.51 -116.10 86.58
N VAL A 220 5.46 -115.29 85.51
CA VAL A 220 5.06 -115.66 84.12
C VAL A 220 3.63 -116.23 83.85
N CYS A 221 3.09 -115.93 82.66
CA CYS A 221 1.80 -116.37 82.06
C CYS A 221 0.52 -115.76 82.67
N LYS A 222 -0.17 -114.85 81.95
CA LYS A 222 -1.15 -115.04 80.84
C LYS A 222 -2.56 -115.38 81.35
N ALA A 223 -3.66 -114.73 80.94
CA ALA A 223 -3.92 -113.49 80.16
C ALA A 223 -5.36 -112.99 80.52
N THR A 224 -6.17 -112.15 79.86
CA THR A 224 -6.28 -111.46 78.53
C THR A 224 -7.37 -110.35 78.71
N GLN A 225 -7.79 -109.42 77.82
CA GLN A 225 -7.48 -108.98 76.44
C GLN A 225 -8.05 -107.55 76.23
N SER A 226 -7.41 -106.69 75.40
CA SER A 226 -7.99 -105.50 74.70
C SER A 226 -8.55 -104.32 75.54
N THR A 227 -8.56 -103.06 75.09
CA THR A 227 -8.23 -102.44 73.77
C THR A 227 -7.22 -101.28 73.84
N ARG A 228 -6.66 -100.89 72.69
CA ARG A 228 -5.74 -99.75 72.45
C ARG A 228 -6.27 -98.39 72.94
N THR A 229 -5.40 -97.51 73.47
CA THR A 229 -4.77 -96.35 72.76
C THR A 229 -3.90 -95.51 73.71
N SER A 230 -2.56 -95.52 73.54
CA SER A 230 -1.63 -94.69 74.33
C SER A 230 -0.27 -94.46 73.64
N TYR A 231 -0.26 -94.35 72.31
CA TYR A 231 0.95 -94.27 71.47
C TYR A 231 0.94 -93.09 70.46
N SER A 232 0.12 -92.05 70.71
CA SER A 232 -0.03 -90.89 69.81
C SER A 232 0.93 -89.74 70.14
N ALA A 233 0.78 -89.13 71.33
CA ALA A 233 1.39 -87.84 71.67
C ALA A 233 2.89 -87.71 71.35
N HIS A 234 3.72 -88.66 71.80
CA HIS A 234 5.17 -88.59 71.56
C HIS A 234 5.58 -88.89 70.10
N GLY A 235 4.71 -89.51 69.32
CA GLY A 235 4.86 -89.64 67.87
C GLY A 235 4.49 -88.34 67.14
N GLU A 236 3.50 -87.61 67.65
CA GLU A 236 3.06 -86.31 67.14
C GLU A 236 4.07 -85.19 67.45
N GLU A 237 4.63 -85.14 68.67
CA GLU A 237 5.74 -84.23 69.02
C GLU A 237 6.96 -84.45 68.13
N LEU A 238 7.42 -85.69 67.98
CA LEU A 238 8.54 -86.06 67.10
C LEU A 238 8.19 -85.97 65.60
N ALA A 239 6.92 -85.80 65.22
CA ALA A 239 6.51 -85.45 63.86
C ALA A 239 6.51 -83.92 63.67
N ALA A 240 6.06 -83.15 64.67
CA ALA A 240 6.08 -81.70 64.70
C ALA A 240 7.52 -81.17 64.66
N GLU A 241 8.42 -81.64 65.53
CA GLU A 241 9.84 -81.23 65.53
C GLU A 241 10.52 -81.53 64.18
N ARG A 242 10.17 -82.66 63.53
CA ARG A 242 10.67 -82.99 62.18
C ARG A 242 10.03 -82.14 61.09
N ALA A 243 8.79 -81.70 61.26
CA ALA A 243 8.12 -80.79 60.33
C ALA A 243 8.68 -79.36 60.46
N GLU A 244 9.01 -78.92 61.67
CA GLU A 244 9.70 -77.66 61.94
C GLU A 244 11.14 -77.66 61.45
N ARG A 245 11.95 -78.70 61.77
CA ARG A 245 13.29 -78.86 61.19
C ARG A 245 13.24 -78.81 59.66
N ARG A 246 12.31 -79.53 59.03
CA ARG A 246 12.11 -79.48 57.57
C ARG A 246 11.58 -78.14 57.05
N ARG A 247 11.00 -77.27 57.88
CA ARG A 247 10.69 -75.87 57.50
C ARG A 247 11.96 -75.04 57.58
N LEU A 248 12.60 -75.03 58.76
CA LEU A 248 13.85 -74.32 59.01
C LEU A 248 14.96 -74.68 58.01
N GLU A 249 15.09 -75.95 57.61
CA GLU A 249 15.99 -76.40 56.54
C GLU A 249 15.68 -75.75 55.19
N ARG A 250 14.40 -75.67 54.79
CA ARG A 250 13.97 -74.98 53.56
C ARG A 250 14.13 -73.46 53.66
N ASP A 251 13.90 -72.89 54.84
CA ASP A 251 14.06 -71.46 55.10
C ASP A 251 15.56 -71.08 55.12
N LEU A 252 16.44 -71.99 55.56
CA LEU A 252 17.91 -71.87 55.45
C LEU A 252 18.40 -72.02 54.01
N ASP A 253 17.92 -73.01 53.26
CA ASP A 253 18.21 -73.17 51.83
C ASP A 253 17.79 -71.91 51.05
N GLU A 254 16.60 -71.38 51.32
CA GLU A 254 16.05 -70.20 50.68
C GLU A 254 16.81 -68.92 51.08
N ALA A 255 17.18 -68.77 52.35
CA ALA A 255 18.08 -67.70 52.79
C ALA A 255 19.46 -67.81 52.12
N SER A 256 19.98 -69.03 51.93
CA SER A 256 21.28 -69.27 51.29
C SER A 256 21.24 -68.94 49.79
N ARG A 257 20.14 -69.24 49.10
CA ARG A 257 19.90 -68.79 47.71
C ARG A 257 19.81 -67.26 47.61
N ARG A 258 19.07 -66.61 48.52
CA ARG A 258 18.96 -65.14 48.55
C ARG A 258 20.32 -64.48 48.82
N LEU A 259 21.13 -65.05 49.72
CA LEU A 259 22.50 -64.60 49.97
C LEU A 259 23.40 -64.80 48.73
N ALA A 260 23.28 -65.93 48.02
CA ALA A 260 24.01 -66.16 46.77
C ALA A 260 23.62 -65.13 45.69
N MET A 261 22.32 -64.91 45.44
CA MET A 261 21.87 -63.89 44.50
C MET A 261 22.31 -62.48 44.91
N ALA A 262 22.27 -62.14 46.20
CA ALA A 262 22.80 -60.86 46.68
C ALA A 262 24.31 -60.71 46.44
N HIS A 263 25.10 -61.79 46.57
CA HIS A 263 26.52 -61.77 46.23
C HIS A 263 26.77 -61.71 44.71
N GLU A 264 25.91 -62.30 43.88
CA GLU A 264 25.91 -62.09 42.42
C GLU A 264 25.61 -60.62 42.07
N GLU A 265 24.56 -60.05 42.65
CA GLU A 265 24.12 -58.66 42.41
C GLU A 265 25.19 -57.65 42.86
N ILE A 266 25.79 -57.85 44.04
CA ILE A 266 26.89 -57.00 44.55
C ILE A 266 28.12 -57.06 43.63
N ARG A 267 28.48 -58.25 43.12
CA ARG A 267 29.58 -58.40 42.15
C ARG A 267 29.25 -57.66 40.87
N ARG A 268 28.07 -57.90 40.28
CA ARG A 268 27.61 -57.21 39.07
C ARG A 268 27.61 -55.69 39.24
N LEU A 269 27.09 -55.16 40.34
CA LEU A 269 27.07 -53.72 40.62
C LEU A 269 28.48 -53.15 40.83
N THR A 270 29.43 -53.95 41.34
CA THR A 270 30.84 -53.55 41.45
C THR A 270 31.51 -53.53 40.07
N ASP A 271 31.27 -54.54 39.23
CA ASP A 271 31.78 -54.58 37.85
C ASP A 271 31.19 -53.43 37.00
N GLU A 272 29.89 -53.13 37.15
CA GLU A 272 29.23 -51.98 36.52
C GLU A 272 29.82 -50.65 37.02
N LEU A 273 30.03 -50.47 38.33
CA LEU A 273 30.68 -49.27 38.91
C LEU A 273 32.12 -49.10 38.43
N ASP A 274 32.91 -50.17 38.35
CA ASP A 274 34.28 -50.11 37.84
C ASP A 274 34.34 -49.92 36.32
N SER A 275 33.30 -50.31 35.57
CA SER A 275 33.15 -49.94 34.16
C SER A 275 32.82 -48.44 34.01
N ALA A 276 31.89 -47.92 34.83
CA ALA A 276 31.49 -46.52 34.84
C ALA A 276 32.62 -45.58 35.27
N ARG A 277 33.48 -46.02 36.20
CA ARG A 277 34.71 -45.29 36.57
C ARG A 277 35.73 -45.24 35.44
N LYS A 278 35.86 -46.32 34.65
CA LYS A 278 36.75 -46.36 33.48
C LYS A 278 36.23 -45.46 32.36
N THR A 279 34.93 -45.42 32.08
CA THR A 279 34.36 -44.48 31.10
C THR A 279 34.45 -43.03 31.58
N GLN A 280 34.16 -42.74 32.85
CA GLN A 280 34.34 -41.41 33.43
C GLN A 280 35.80 -40.93 33.34
N SER A 281 36.77 -41.82 33.55
CA SER A 281 38.20 -41.52 33.38
C SER A 281 38.63 -41.25 31.94
N LEU A 282 37.83 -41.63 30.93
CA LEU A 282 38.11 -41.38 29.51
C LEU A 282 37.46 -40.08 29.01
N CYS A 283 36.29 -39.69 29.54
CA CYS A 283 35.58 -38.47 29.13
C CYS A 283 36.08 -37.17 29.79
N GLY A 284 36.95 -37.26 30.82
CA GLY A 284 37.53 -36.10 31.52
C GLY A 284 38.05 -34.96 30.61
N PRO A 285 38.95 -35.22 29.65
CA PRO A 285 39.51 -34.18 28.77
C PRO A 285 38.54 -33.68 27.67
N GLU A 286 37.31 -34.18 27.62
CA GLU A 286 36.22 -33.62 26.81
C GLU A 286 35.35 -32.71 27.67
N LEU A 287 35.07 -33.12 28.92
CA LEU A 287 34.39 -32.29 29.91
C LEU A 287 35.17 -30.99 30.23
N GLU A 288 36.50 -31.07 30.29
CA GLU A 288 37.37 -29.88 30.46
C GLU A 288 37.32 -28.93 29.26
N ARG A 289 37.18 -29.44 28.03
CA ARG A 289 37.02 -28.61 26.83
C ARG A 289 35.65 -27.95 26.76
N ALA A 290 34.58 -28.71 27.02
CA ALA A 290 33.24 -28.15 27.15
C ALA A 290 33.17 -27.06 28.24
N GLY A 291 33.89 -27.23 29.36
CA GLY A 291 34.03 -26.19 30.39
C GLY A 291 34.73 -24.92 29.89
N GLN A 292 35.78 -25.05 29.09
CA GLN A 292 36.50 -23.91 28.49
C GLN A 292 35.65 -23.21 27.41
N GLU A 293 34.87 -23.95 26.63
CA GLU A 293 33.95 -23.42 25.63
C GLU A 293 32.78 -22.65 26.29
N VAL A 294 32.19 -23.20 27.36
CA VAL A 294 31.17 -22.50 28.17
C VAL A 294 31.71 -21.20 28.76
N GLU A 295 32.96 -21.16 29.22
CA GLU A 295 33.56 -19.94 29.77
C GLU A 295 33.91 -18.90 28.68
N GLN A 296 34.26 -19.35 27.47
CA GLN A 296 34.40 -18.45 26.31
C GLN A 296 33.04 -17.86 25.90
N LEU A 297 32.00 -18.70 25.79
CA LEU A 297 30.64 -18.26 25.47
C LEU A 297 30.07 -17.29 26.53
N ARG A 298 30.37 -17.48 27.81
CA ARG A 298 30.06 -16.51 28.89
C ARG A 298 30.70 -15.15 28.61
N GLN A 299 31.99 -15.13 28.28
CA GLN A 299 32.71 -13.89 27.96
C GLN A 299 32.20 -13.23 26.66
N GLU A 300 31.69 -13.97 25.68
CA GLU A 300 31.07 -13.40 24.49
C GLU A 300 29.67 -12.85 24.76
N VAL A 301 28.85 -13.58 25.51
CA VAL A 301 27.54 -13.11 26.00
C VAL A 301 27.67 -11.82 26.82
N ASP A 302 28.69 -11.69 27.67
CA ASP A 302 28.90 -10.46 28.44
C ASP A 302 29.45 -9.29 27.59
N LYS A 303 30.22 -9.56 26.52
CA LYS A 303 30.59 -8.53 25.51
C LYS A 303 29.36 -8.08 24.72
N LEU A 304 28.46 -8.99 24.35
CA LEU A 304 27.21 -8.69 23.65
C LEU A 304 26.30 -7.82 24.54
N LYS A 305 26.02 -8.23 25.78
CA LYS A 305 25.28 -7.41 26.76
C LYS A 305 25.86 -5.99 26.90
N ALA A 306 27.18 -5.85 26.93
CA ALA A 306 27.84 -4.54 27.01
C ALA A 306 27.67 -3.69 25.73
N CYS A 307 27.54 -4.32 24.56
CA CYS A 307 27.18 -3.65 23.32
C CYS A 307 25.70 -3.24 23.30
N ASP A 308 24.80 -4.17 23.66
CA ASP A 308 23.35 -3.98 23.68
C ASP A 308 22.96 -2.86 24.66
N VAL A 309 23.51 -2.85 25.88
CA VAL A 309 23.31 -1.78 26.87
C VAL A 309 23.78 -0.43 26.31
N ARG A 310 24.90 -0.40 25.57
CA ARG A 310 25.40 0.82 24.89
C ARG A 310 24.55 1.23 23.69
N GLU A 311 23.70 0.36 23.16
CA GLU A 311 22.77 0.65 22.05
C GLU A 311 21.41 1.10 22.57
N LEU A 312 20.91 0.44 23.61
CA LEU A 312 19.77 0.91 24.41
C LEU A 312 20.04 2.30 25.00
N GLN A 313 21.24 2.59 25.52
CA GLN A 313 21.61 3.94 25.98
C GLN A 313 21.57 4.98 24.84
N ARG A 314 22.07 4.65 23.65
CA ARG A 314 22.02 5.55 22.48
C ARG A 314 20.59 5.76 21.98
N ALA A 315 19.75 4.73 21.99
CA ALA A 315 18.33 4.82 21.65
C ALA A 315 17.55 5.65 22.69
N LEU A 316 17.83 5.48 23.98
CA LEU A 316 17.26 6.31 25.06
C LEU A 316 17.67 7.78 24.93
N GLU A 317 18.94 8.07 24.61
CA GLU A 317 19.38 9.44 24.32
C GLU A 317 18.71 10.04 23.07
N GLN A 318 18.46 9.24 22.04
CA GLN A 318 17.77 9.68 20.82
C GLN A 318 16.29 9.96 21.10
N ASN A 319 15.58 9.04 21.76
CA ASN A 319 14.19 9.23 22.17
C ASN A 319 14.04 10.43 23.11
N ALA A 320 14.97 10.64 24.05
CA ALA A 320 14.97 11.80 24.93
C ALA A 320 15.16 13.14 24.18
N ARG A 321 15.81 13.15 23.01
CA ARG A 321 15.91 14.32 22.11
C ARG A 321 14.63 14.49 21.29
N LEU A 322 14.11 13.41 20.71
CA LEU A 322 12.84 13.42 19.97
C LEU A 322 11.67 13.89 20.86
N ASP A 323 11.61 13.48 22.13
CA ASP A 323 10.63 13.99 23.08
C ASP A 323 10.78 15.49 23.38
N GLN A 324 12.01 16.02 23.37
CA GLN A 324 12.26 17.47 23.51
C GLN A 324 11.77 18.22 22.28
N GLU A 325 12.04 17.71 21.09
CA GLU A 325 11.56 18.26 19.82
C GLU A 325 10.03 18.18 19.73
N ILE A 326 9.40 17.06 20.09
CA ILE A 326 7.94 16.89 20.17
C ILE A 326 7.33 17.85 21.18
N ARG A 327 7.97 18.09 22.34
CA ARG A 327 7.51 19.10 23.31
C ARG A 327 7.61 20.52 22.75
N ALA A 328 8.73 20.89 22.12
CA ALA A 328 8.91 22.19 21.48
C ALA A 328 7.94 22.41 20.30
N LEU A 329 7.65 21.38 19.49
CA LEU A 329 6.65 21.42 18.43
C LEU A 329 5.23 21.58 19.01
N ARG A 330 4.88 20.85 20.07
CA ARG A 330 3.59 21.04 20.80
C ARG A 330 3.47 22.42 21.45
N GLU A 331 4.58 23.08 21.79
CA GLU A 331 4.60 24.48 22.25
C GLU A 331 4.48 25.47 21.08
N ARG A 332 5.13 25.20 19.94
CA ARG A 332 4.95 26.04 18.75
C ARG A 332 3.53 25.95 18.17
N VAL A 333 2.93 24.76 18.14
CA VAL A 333 1.52 24.59 17.77
C VAL A 333 0.60 25.36 18.71
N ARG A 334 0.77 25.22 20.04
CA ARG A 334 -0.03 25.98 21.02
C ARG A 334 0.12 27.51 20.90
N SER A 335 1.30 28.01 20.53
CA SER A 335 1.48 29.44 20.24
C SER A 335 0.84 29.86 18.91
N LEU A 336 0.95 29.05 17.85
CA LEU A 336 0.28 29.31 16.57
C LEU A 336 -1.25 29.26 16.70
N ASP A 337 -1.81 28.38 17.53
CA ASP A 337 -3.25 28.34 17.81
C ASP A 337 -3.70 29.54 18.67
N SER A 338 -2.87 30.10 19.54
CA SER A 338 -3.19 31.34 20.27
C SER A 338 -3.07 32.59 19.39
N GLU A 339 -2.05 32.65 18.52
CA GLU A 339 -1.94 33.65 17.43
C GLU A 339 -3.18 33.58 16.52
N LYS A 340 -3.60 32.38 16.11
CA LYS A 340 -4.81 32.15 15.31
C LYS A 340 -6.09 32.55 16.05
N LYS A 341 -6.20 32.27 17.35
CA LYS A 341 -7.37 32.65 18.16
C LYS A 341 -7.51 34.18 18.28
N THR A 342 -6.42 34.89 18.55
CA THR A 342 -6.46 36.37 18.62
C THR A 342 -6.70 37.01 17.24
N LEU A 343 -6.24 36.39 16.15
CA LEU A 343 -6.61 36.79 14.79
C LEU A 343 -8.09 36.54 14.46
N LEU A 344 -8.70 35.46 14.98
CA LEU A 344 -10.14 35.23 14.85
C LEU A 344 -10.95 36.24 15.67
N GLU A 345 -10.59 36.46 16.94
CA GLU A 345 -11.24 37.44 17.81
C GLU A 345 -11.17 38.87 17.24
N THR A 346 -10.05 39.27 16.63
CA THR A 346 -9.95 40.57 15.95
C THR A 346 -10.77 40.65 14.66
N VAL A 347 -10.88 39.56 13.89
CA VAL A 347 -11.78 39.48 12.72
C VAL A 347 -13.26 39.50 13.13
N GLU A 348 -13.63 38.90 14.25
CA GLU A 348 -15.00 38.96 14.79
C GLU A 348 -15.35 40.35 15.31
N ASN A 349 -14.43 41.03 16.01
CA ASN A 349 -14.60 42.42 16.43
C ASN A 349 -14.80 43.36 15.22
N VAL A 350 -13.96 43.25 14.18
CA VAL A 350 -14.11 44.06 12.95
C VAL A 350 -15.45 43.80 12.23
N LYS A 351 -15.98 42.58 12.29
CA LYS A 351 -17.35 42.27 11.78
C LYS A 351 -18.44 42.89 12.65
N MET A 352 -18.28 42.90 13.97
CA MET A 352 -19.23 43.53 14.89
C MET A 352 -19.26 45.06 14.75
N ASP A 353 -18.11 45.68 14.53
CA ASP A 353 -18.01 47.12 14.24
C ASP A 353 -18.63 47.44 12.86
N SER A 354 -18.37 46.62 11.83
CA SER A 354 -18.99 46.78 10.50
C SER A 354 -20.52 46.73 10.56
N ASN A 355 -21.10 45.91 11.43
CA ASN A 355 -22.55 45.78 11.64
C ASN A 355 -23.17 46.92 12.47
N ARG A 356 -22.38 47.88 12.99
CA ARG A 356 -22.90 49.03 13.76
C ARG A 356 -23.24 50.25 12.90
N ASP A 357 -22.49 50.49 11.83
CA ASP A 357 -22.64 51.71 11.02
C ASP A 357 -23.88 51.68 10.09
N GLU A 358 -24.40 50.50 9.73
CA GLU A 358 -25.59 50.37 8.85
C GLU A 358 -26.92 50.78 9.53
N LEU A 359 -26.92 51.10 10.83
CA LEU A 359 -28.15 51.33 11.62
C LEU A 359 -28.49 52.80 11.91
N HIS A 360 -27.77 53.77 11.34
CA HIS A 360 -27.97 55.21 11.59
C HIS A 360 -27.91 56.09 10.33
N SER A 361 -28.90 56.00 9.42
CA SER A 361 -29.10 57.01 8.33
C SER A 361 -30.51 57.10 7.70
N HIS A 362 -31.58 56.99 8.48
CA HIS A 362 -32.95 57.28 8.00
C HIS A 362 -33.79 58.09 9.01
N LEU A 363 -33.72 59.43 8.93
CA LEU A 363 -34.79 60.42 9.20
C LEU A 363 -34.21 61.85 9.14
N GLY A 364 -34.82 62.74 8.33
CA GLY A 364 -34.42 64.14 8.20
C GLY A 364 -34.79 64.71 6.83
N ARG A 365 -35.41 65.89 6.78
CA ARG A 365 -35.93 66.52 5.55
C ARG A 365 -35.77 68.05 5.62
N ASP A 366 -35.76 68.66 4.44
CA ASP A 366 -35.95 70.08 4.10
C ASP A 366 -34.75 71.05 4.23
N GLU A 367 -34.35 71.52 3.03
CA GLU A 367 -33.96 72.89 2.61
C GLU A 367 -32.96 73.73 3.42
N GLY A 368 -31.91 74.26 2.73
CA GLY A 368 -31.24 75.49 3.18
C GLY A 368 -29.83 75.81 2.64
N ASP A 369 -29.76 76.57 1.55
CA ASP A 369 -28.75 77.63 1.26
C ASP A 369 -27.30 77.27 0.81
N ASP A 370 -26.65 78.25 0.16
CA ASP A 370 -25.41 78.15 -0.64
C ASP A 370 -24.11 78.51 0.12
N SER A 371 -22.99 77.83 -0.20
CA SER A 371 -21.61 78.38 -0.07
C SER A 371 -20.54 77.49 -0.73
N PRO A 372 -19.75 77.98 -1.72
CA PRO A 372 -18.76 77.16 -2.43
C PRO A 372 -17.32 77.30 -1.90
N SER A 373 -16.71 76.21 -1.41
CA SER A 373 -15.25 76.06 -1.32
C SER A 373 -14.83 74.57 -1.38
N PRO A 374 -13.58 74.21 -1.77
CA PRO A 374 -13.32 72.94 -2.44
C PRO A 374 -12.77 71.80 -1.55
N THR A 375 -13.26 70.58 -1.78
CA THR A 375 -12.62 69.34 -1.32
C THR A 375 -12.65 68.27 -2.42
N ALA A 376 -11.48 67.99 -3.03
CA ALA A 376 -11.36 67.03 -4.14
C ALA A 376 -10.04 66.23 -4.08
N SER A 377 -9.64 65.80 -2.87
CA SER A 377 -8.33 65.17 -2.63
C SER A 377 -8.33 63.87 -1.80
N LEU A 378 -9.45 63.48 -1.16
CA LEU A 378 -9.45 62.40 -0.15
C LEU A 378 -9.81 61.00 -0.67
N ASN A 379 -10.46 60.89 -1.83
CA ASN A 379 -10.94 59.60 -2.34
C ASN A 379 -9.83 58.67 -2.88
N GLY A 380 -8.64 59.21 -3.16
CA GLY A 380 -7.51 58.42 -3.70
C GLY A 380 -6.89 57.48 -2.68
N ASP A 381 -6.77 57.90 -1.42
CA ASP A 381 -5.99 57.18 -0.41
C ASP A 381 -6.74 55.97 0.14
N GLN A 382 -8.06 56.07 0.36
CA GLN A 382 -8.89 54.92 0.75
C GLN A 382 -8.86 53.81 -0.32
N GLU A 383 -8.86 54.16 -1.60
CA GLU A 383 -8.82 53.16 -2.67
C GLU A 383 -7.45 52.49 -2.78
N GLN A 384 -6.35 53.22 -2.55
CA GLN A 384 -5.01 52.64 -2.44
C GLN A 384 -4.87 51.72 -1.21
N ILE A 385 -5.42 52.12 -0.06
CA ILE A 385 -5.42 51.30 1.16
C ILE A 385 -6.20 50.00 0.92
N HIS A 386 -7.40 50.06 0.34
CA HIS A 386 -8.16 48.83 0.01
C HIS A 386 -7.47 47.95 -1.03
N LYS A 387 -6.81 48.52 -2.05
CA LYS A 387 -5.99 47.75 -3.01
C LYS A 387 -4.82 47.07 -2.31
N ARG A 388 -4.11 47.76 -1.43
CA ARG A 388 -2.99 47.22 -0.64
C ARG A 388 -3.44 46.13 0.33
N CYS A 389 -4.51 46.32 1.09
CA CYS A 389 -5.05 45.30 1.99
C CYS A 389 -5.57 44.07 1.23
N ARG A 390 -6.15 44.25 0.03
CA ARG A 390 -6.60 43.14 -0.83
C ARG A 390 -5.42 42.33 -1.37
N LEU A 391 -4.35 42.99 -1.81
CA LEU A 391 -3.10 42.33 -2.21
C LEU A 391 -2.43 41.60 -1.04
N GLU A 392 -2.39 42.22 0.14
CA GLU A 392 -1.79 41.61 1.34
C GLU A 392 -2.60 40.42 1.86
N ALA A 393 -3.94 40.43 1.71
CA ALA A 393 -4.79 39.26 1.95
C ALA A 393 -4.53 38.15 0.92
N GLN A 394 -4.48 38.47 -0.38
CA GLN A 394 -4.18 37.51 -1.44
C GLN A 394 -2.78 36.87 -1.28
N ASP A 395 -1.80 37.63 -0.83
CA ASP A 395 -0.45 37.13 -0.56
C ASP A 395 -0.42 36.24 0.70
N LYS A 396 -1.20 36.57 1.75
CA LYS A 396 -1.44 35.68 2.90
C LYS A 396 -2.14 34.38 2.47
N ASP A 397 -3.13 34.44 1.57
CA ASP A 397 -3.79 33.25 1.02
C ASP A 397 -2.85 32.41 0.14
N CYS A 398 -1.91 33.03 -0.59
CA CYS A 398 -0.85 32.32 -1.31
C CYS A 398 0.09 31.61 -0.34
N ARG A 399 0.56 32.30 0.71
CA ARG A 399 1.41 31.73 1.76
C ARG A 399 0.71 30.60 2.52
N LEU A 400 -0.58 30.73 2.82
CA LEU A 400 -1.40 29.66 3.43
C LEU A 400 -1.49 28.45 2.51
N ARG A 401 -1.80 28.63 1.22
CA ARG A 401 -1.82 27.53 0.24
C ARG A 401 -0.44 26.88 0.05
N GLU A 402 0.66 27.63 0.15
CA GLU A 402 2.00 27.06 0.19
C GLU A 402 2.28 26.25 1.47
N LEU A 403 1.95 26.78 2.65
CA LEU A 403 2.12 26.07 3.92
C LEU A 403 1.28 24.78 3.94
N GLN A 404 0.06 24.82 3.42
CA GLN A 404 -0.82 23.66 3.29
C GLN A 404 -0.25 22.61 2.31
N ARG A 405 0.37 23.04 1.19
CA ARG A 405 1.13 22.14 0.29
C ARG A 405 2.40 21.58 0.91
N ARG A 406 3.07 22.32 1.80
CA ARG A 406 4.26 21.83 2.54
C ARG A 406 3.84 20.82 3.60
N LEU A 407 2.77 21.10 4.36
CA LEU A 407 2.18 20.17 5.32
C LEU A 407 1.77 18.85 4.63
N LEU A 408 1.06 18.91 3.50
CA LEU A 408 0.68 17.73 2.73
C LEU A 408 1.86 16.94 2.14
N ARG A 409 3.02 17.58 1.91
CA ARG A 409 4.24 16.84 1.57
C ARG A 409 4.88 16.21 2.79
N GLN A 410 4.98 16.93 3.90
CA GLN A 410 5.54 16.38 5.14
C GLN A 410 4.67 15.23 5.69
N GLN A 411 3.36 15.27 5.49
CA GLN A 411 2.46 14.15 5.78
C GLN A 411 2.79 12.93 4.91
N ARG A 412 2.93 13.10 3.59
CA ARG A 412 3.37 12.02 2.68
C ARG A 412 4.77 11.52 2.96
N GLU A 413 5.72 12.40 3.25
CA GLU A 413 7.09 12.07 3.64
C GLU A 413 7.11 11.31 4.99
N HIS A 414 6.13 11.52 5.86
CA HIS A 414 5.93 10.72 7.08
C HIS A 414 5.19 9.40 6.81
N GLU A 415 4.16 9.38 5.95
CA GLU A 415 3.46 8.17 5.49
C GLU A 415 4.46 7.20 4.82
N GLU A 416 5.23 7.68 3.85
CA GLU A 416 6.36 7.00 3.20
C GLU A 416 7.51 6.57 4.14
N LEU A 417 7.57 7.10 5.37
CA LEU A 417 8.54 6.69 6.41
C LEU A 417 7.91 5.71 7.40
N VAL A 418 6.59 5.73 7.60
CA VAL A 418 5.86 4.70 8.33
C VAL A 418 5.81 3.43 7.49
N GLU A 419 5.40 3.51 6.23
CA GLU A 419 5.43 2.39 5.27
C GLU A 419 6.81 1.71 5.24
N ARG A 420 7.90 2.48 5.12
CA ARG A 420 9.27 1.92 5.13
C ARG A 420 9.73 1.38 6.48
N ASN A 421 9.14 1.82 7.59
CA ASN A 421 9.40 1.21 8.90
C ASN A 421 8.60 -0.08 9.07
N GLU A 422 7.36 -0.14 8.58
CA GLU A 422 6.51 -1.33 8.56
C GLU A 422 7.11 -2.40 7.62
N GLU A 423 7.63 -2.02 6.45
CA GLU A 423 8.48 -2.86 5.60
C GLU A 423 9.68 -3.41 6.39
N LEU A 424 10.45 -2.55 7.06
CA LEU A 424 11.63 -2.99 7.83
C LEU A 424 11.29 -3.87 9.04
N GLU A 425 10.18 -3.62 9.73
CA GLU A 425 9.67 -4.48 10.81
C GLU A 425 9.16 -5.82 10.28
N SER A 426 8.53 -5.85 9.10
CA SER A 426 8.14 -7.10 8.44
C SER A 426 9.36 -7.93 8.05
N LEU A 427 10.37 -7.33 7.41
CA LEU A 427 11.62 -8.00 7.02
C LEU A 427 12.44 -8.48 8.22
N LEU A 428 12.44 -7.71 9.33
CA LEU A 428 13.04 -8.16 10.60
C LEU A 428 12.25 -9.32 11.22
N GLY A 429 10.92 -9.29 11.15
CA GLY A 429 10.04 -10.38 11.59
C GLY A 429 10.26 -11.65 10.77
N GLU A 430 10.32 -11.54 9.45
CA GLU A 430 10.64 -12.63 8.52
C GLU A 430 12.02 -13.22 8.80
N ALA A 431 13.07 -12.40 8.84
CA ALA A 431 14.42 -12.88 9.13
C ALA A 431 14.51 -13.57 10.52
N GLN A 432 13.80 -13.05 11.53
CA GLN A 432 13.73 -13.69 12.84
C GLN A 432 12.94 -15.01 12.82
N ASN A 433 11.91 -15.12 11.97
CA ASN A 433 11.08 -16.33 11.85
C ASN A 433 11.75 -17.41 10.98
N GLN A 434 12.41 -17.04 9.88
CA GLN A 434 13.30 -17.91 9.11
C GLN A 434 14.38 -18.48 10.02
N GLY A 435 15.09 -17.62 10.77
CA GLY A 435 16.10 -18.06 11.72
C GLY A 435 15.56 -18.88 12.91
N LYS A 436 14.25 -18.82 13.24
CA LYS A 436 13.60 -19.74 14.19
C LYS A 436 13.33 -21.10 13.52
N ALA A 437 12.70 -21.10 12.34
CA ALA A 437 12.39 -22.30 11.59
C ALA A 437 13.65 -23.11 11.21
N GLU A 438 14.77 -22.45 10.93
CA GLU A 438 16.09 -23.08 10.77
C GLU A 438 16.56 -23.77 12.05
N ARG A 439 16.46 -23.09 13.20
CA ARG A 439 16.79 -23.67 14.51
C ARG A 439 15.89 -24.86 14.86
N GLU A 440 14.58 -24.74 14.64
CA GLU A 440 13.60 -25.81 14.86
C GLU A 440 13.83 -27.02 13.94
N ARG A 441 14.22 -26.79 12.67
CA ARG A 441 14.64 -27.85 11.74
C ARG A 441 15.89 -28.56 12.25
N HIS A 442 16.94 -27.82 12.62
CA HIS A 442 18.17 -28.40 13.13
C HIS A 442 17.98 -29.11 14.49
N GLU A 443 17.05 -28.65 15.32
CA GLU A 443 16.66 -29.33 16.57
C GLU A 443 15.91 -30.64 16.27
N CYS A 444 14.97 -30.64 15.31
CA CYS A 444 14.30 -31.85 14.84
C CYS A 444 15.27 -32.86 14.18
N GLU A 445 16.26 -32.38 13.43
CA GLU A 445 17.34 -33.19 12.85
C GLU A 445 18.24 -33.78 13.93
N ALA A 446 18.66 -32.96 14.92
CA ALA A 446 19.46 -33.41 16.05
C ALA A 446 18.71 -34.44 16.91
N GLU A 447 17.43 -34.24 17.21
CA GLU A 447 16.60 -35.27 17.85
C GLU A 447 16.48 -36.52 16.98
N GLY A 448 16.29 -36.37 15.66
CA GLY A 448 16.22 -37.48 14.72
C GLY A 448 17.49 -38.34 14.72
N LEU A 449 18.66 -37.69 14.82
CA LEU A 449 19.95 -38.36 14.99
C LEU A 449 20.10 -38.99 16.38
N GLN A 450 19.72 -38.30 17.47
CA GLN A 450 19.72 -38.88 18.82
C GLN A 450 18.81 -40.12 18.93
N ARG A 451 17.63 -40.09 18.30
CA ARG A 451 16.70 -41.23 18.24
C ARG A 451 17.29 -42.40 17.45
N LYS A 452 18.01 -42.14 16.35
CA LYS A 452 18.78 -43.17 15.60
C LYS A 452 19.93 -43.74 16.43
N ILE A 453 20.70 -42.91 17.13
CA ILE A 453 21.81 -43.34 18.00
C ILE A 453 21.28 -44.26 19.10
N LYS A 454 20.26 -43.83 19.86
CA LYS A 454 19.62 -44.65 20.91
C LYS A 454 19.05 -45.97 20.37
N HIS A 455 18.55 -45.99 19.14
CA HIS A 455 18.11 -47.23 18.50
C HIS A 455 19.28 -48.18 18.19
N LEU A 456 20.37 -47.67 17.62
CA LEU A 456 21.58 -48.47 17.32
C LEU A 456 22.27 -48.98 18.60
N GLU A 457 22.31 -48.18 19.67
CA GLU A 457 22.76 -48.59 21.00
C GLU A 457 21.87 -49.73 21.57
N ALA A 458 20.56 -49.64 21.38
CA ALA A 458 19.60 -50.69 21.76
C ALA A 458 19.71 -51.96 20.89
N GLU A 459 20.26 -51.89 19.67
CA GLU A 459 20.58 -53.07 18.86
C GLU A 459 21.93 -53.68 19.25
N LEU A 460 22.96 -52.86 19.48
CA LEU A 460 24.28 -53.31 19.96
C LEU A 460 24.18 -54.04 21.31
N THR A 461 23.38 -53.53 22.25
CA THR A 461 23.13 -54.19 23.54
C THR A 461 22.33 -55.49 23.41
N LYS A 462 21.40 -55.60 22.44
CA LYS A 462 20.71 -56.86 22.09
C LYS A 462 21.61 -57.90 21.45
N LEU A 463 22.64 -57.48 20.70
CA LEU A 463 23.64 -58.39 20.12
C LEU A 463 24.67 -58.84 21.18
N SER A 464 25.09 -57.92 22.06
CA SER A 464 25.97 -58.21 23.21
C SER A 464 25.37 -59.25 24.17
N SER A 465 24.05 -59.25 24.35
CA SER A 465 23.34 -60.19 25.24
C SER A 465 23.05 -61.57 24.63
N GLN A 466 23.68 -61.94 23.50
CA GLN A 466 23.51 -63.24 22.82
C GLN A 466 24.77 -64.14 22.80
N GLU A 467 25.62 -64.08 23.83
CA GLU A 467 26.68 -65.09 24.06
C GLU A 467 26.23 -66.17 25.07
N PRO A 468 25.83 -67.39 24.61
CA PRO A 468 25.47 -68.48 25.51
C PRO A 468 26.70 -69.25 26.01
N ALA A 469 27.06 -69.07 27.28
CA ALA A 469 28.13 -69.83 27.93
C ALA A 469 27.72 -71.29 28.21
N VAL A 470 28.11 -72.23 27.33
CA VAL A 470 27.89 -73.68 27.51
C VAL A 470 29.22 -74.45 27.46
N LYS A 471 29.46 -75.29 28.47
CA LYS A 471 30.67 -76.13 28.60
C LYS A 471 30.38 -77.60 28.28
N GLY A 472 31.09 -78.13 27.27
CA GLY A 472 31.37 -79.56 27.11
C GLY A 472 30.34 -80.41 26.33
N GLY A 473 30.81 -81.50 25.72
CA GLY A 473 29.94 -82.62 25.30
C GLY A 473 29.71 -82.82 23.78
N ASP A 474 30.78 -82.96 23.00
CA ASP A 474 30.88 -83.84 21.81
C ASP A 474 29.65 -83.99 20.86
N LEU A 475 29.46 -83.04 19.94
CA LEU A 475 28.74 -83.23 18.66
C LEU A 475 29.40 -82.40 17.54
N GLY A 476 30.68 -82.65 17.27
CA GLY A 476 31.49 -81.86 16.34
C GLY A 476 31.30 -82.21 14.85
N LYS A 477 30.44 -81.46 14.14
CA LYS A 477 30.58 -81.07 12.71
C LYS A 477 29.51 -80.11 12.20
N GLU A 478 28.23 -80.36 12.49
CA GLU A 478 27.13 -79.55 11.93
C GLU A 478 27.06 -78.15 12.57
N SER A 479 27.30 -78.06 13.89
CA SER A 479 27.37 -76.79 14.62
C SER A 479 28.54 -75.90 14.14
N GLU A 480 29.64 -76.51 13.69
CA GLU A 480 30.82 -75.77 13.23
C GLU A 480 30.59 -75.08 11.88
N VAL A 481 29.85 -75.72 10.96
CA VAL A 481 29.41 -75.09 9.69
C VAL A 481 28.45 -73.93 9.98
N TYR A 482 27.49 -74.10 10.89
CA TYR A 482 26.57 -73.03 11.27
C TYR A 482 27.29 -71.82 11.90
N LEU A 483 28.29 -72.07 12.76
CA LEU A 483 29.12 -71.01 13.35
C LEU A 483 30.06 -70.35 12.32
N GLN A 484 30.61 -71.10 11.37
CA GLN A 484 31.38 -70.56 10.25
C GLN A 484 30.52 -69.62 9.38
N GLN A 485 29.28 -70.00 9.11
CA GLN A 485 28.34 -69.25 8.27
C GLN A 485 27.71 -68.03 8.99
N LEU A 486 27.52 -68.11 10.32
CA LEU A 486 27.23 -66.92 11.14
C LEU A 486 28.42 -65.95 11.16
N ARG A 487 29.67 -66.46 11.23
CA ARG A 487 30.88 -65.62 11.22
C ARG A 487 31.13 -64.95 9.87
N SER A 488 30.91 -65.62 8.73
CA SER A 488 30.99 -64.95 7.43
C SER A 488 29.91 -63.88 7.30
N SER A 489 28.65 -64.19 7.68
CA SER A 489 27.56 -63.20 7.65
C SER A 489 27.78 -62.02 8.60
N SER A 490 28.40 -62.23 9.78
CA SER A 490 28.75 -61.14 10.69
C SER A 490 29.97 -60.34 10.23
N GLN A 491 30.93 -60.95 9.52
CA GLN A 491 32.05 -60.25 8.87
C GLN A 491 31.62 -59.47 7.61
N GLU A 492 30.61 -59.96 6.87
CA GLU A 492 29.99 -59.24 5.76
C GLU A 492 29.20 -58.03 6.26
N ARG A 493 28.42 -58.18 7.34
CA ARG A 493 27.81 -57.05 8.07
C ARG A 493 28.87 -56.12 8.68
N VAL A 494 29.98 -56.71 9.15
CA VAL A 494 31.29 -56.11 9.43
C VAL A 494 31.63 -55.00 8.44
N ALA A 495 32.08 -55.47 7.26
CA ALA A 495 32.55 -54.66 6.15
C ALA A 495 31.49 -53.71 5.58
N LEU A 496 30.20 -54.08 5.57
CA LEU A 496 29.13 -53.18 5.14
C LEU A 496 28.92 -51.99 6.08
N LEU A 497 29.12 -52.16 7.39
CA LEU A 497 29.08 -51.06 8.34
C LEU A 497 30.36 -50.21 8.28
N GLU A 498 31.52 -50.81 8.02
CA GLU A 498 32.78 -50.07 7.79
C GLU A 498 32.76 -49.26 6.49
N ALA A 499 32.17 -49.81 5.41
CA ALA A 499 31.94 -49.12 4.15
C ALA A 499 30.99 -47.91 4.34
N ARG A 500 29.83 -48.12 4.99
CA ARG A 500 28.92 -47.01 5.32
C ARG A 500 29.54 -45.96 6.25
N LEU A 501 30.44 -46.37 7.15
CA LEU A 501 31.18 -45.45 8.01
C LEU A 501 32.27 -44.67 7.26
N THR A 502 32.81 -45.20 6.16
CA THR A 502 33.71 -44.44 5.27
C THR A 502 32.92 -43.50 4.36
N GLU A 503 31.79 -43.94 3.79
CA GLU A 503 30.83 -43.10 3.09
C GLU A 503 30.37 -41.91 3.97
N GLU A 504 29.93 -42.15 5.21
CA GLU A 504 29.56 -41.07 6.14
C GLU A 504 30.72 -40.11 6.46
N LYS A 505 31.96 -40.61 6.54
CA LYS A 505 33.15 -39.75 6.74
C LYS A 505 33.48 -38.91 5.51
N GLU A 506 33.12 -39.37 4.32
CA GLU A 506 33.28 -38.62 3.07
C GLU A 506 32.16 -37.59 2.91
N TRP A 507 30.91 -37.96 3.20
CA TRP A 507 29.78 -37.01 3.29
C TRP A 507 30.02 -35.91 4.32
N ARG A 508 30.54 -36.23 5.52
CA ARG A 508 30.88 -35.21 6.53
C ARG A 508 31.96 -34.24 6.04
N LYS A 509 33.03 -34.73 5.39
CA LYS A 509 34.06 -33.87 4.78
C LYS A 509 33.50 -33.00 3.66
N GLN A 510 32.59 -33.54 2.84
CA GLN A 510 31.93 -32.76 1.80
C GLN A 510 31.08 -31.65 2.41
N LEU A 511 30.28 -31.95 3.44
CA LEU A 511 29.50 -30.95 4.18
C LEU A 511 30.38 -29.91 4.89
N GLU A 512 31.55 -30.29 5.43
CA GLU A 512 32.54 -29.35 5.99
C GLU A 512 33.09 -28.40 4.91
N VAL A 513 33.36 -28.90 3.70
CA VAL A 513 33.78 -28.08 2.56
C VAL A 513 32.64 -27.19 2.07
N ASP A 514 31.44 -27.72 1.89
CA ASP A 514 30.28 -26.98 1.41
C ASP A 514 29.93 -25.85 2.39
N LEU A 515 29.91 -26.13 3.70
CA LEU A 515 29.71 -25.13 4.75
C LEU A 515 30.82 -24.06 4.76
N ALA A 516 32.08 -24.44 4.54
CA ALA A 516 33.17 -23.47 4.38
C ALA A 516 33.01 -22.60 3.12
N THR A 517 32.52 -23.14 1.99
CA THR A 517 32.22 -22.34 0.79
C THR A 517 31.02 -21.42 0.99
N ALA A 518 29.97 -21.86 1.68
CA ALA A 518 28.82 -21.03 2.03
C ALA A 518 29.21 -19.88 2.96
N GLN A 519 30.06 -20.13 3.96
CA GLN A 519 30.63 -19.08 4.82
C GLN A 519 31.51 -18.09 4.03
N ALA A 520 32.28 -18.58 3.04
CA ALA A 520 33.08 -17.72 2.17
C ALA A 520 32.21 -16.84 1.24
N ALA A 521 31.13 -17.39 0.68
CA ALA A 521 30.15 -16.66 -0.11
C ALA A 521 29.45 -15.58 0.74
N LEU A 522 28.84 -15.96 1.87
CA LEU A 522 28.17 -15.02 2.78
C LEU A 522 29.11 -13.91 3.28
N LYS A 523 30.40 -14.20 3.46
CA LYS A 523 31.42 -13.18 3.76
C LYS A 523 31.65 -12.23 2.58
N LYS A 524 31.78 -12.74 1.35
CA LYS A 524 31.91 -11.93 0.12
C LYS A 524 30.69 -11.03 -0.05
N ASP A 525 29.49 -11.57 0.09
CA ASP A 525 28.23 -10.84 -0.07
C ASP A 525 28.08 -9.75 1.01
N LYS A 526 28.52 -10.03 2.24
CA LYS A 526 28.63 -9.04 3.33
C LYS A 526 29.66 -7.94 3.05
N GLU A 527 30.72 -8.22 2.29
CA GLU A 527 31.65 -7.19 1.82
C GLU A 527 31.08 -6.38 0.63
N GLU A 528 30.31 -7.01 -0.26
CA GLU A 528 29.65 -6.36 -1.39
C GLU A 528 28.54 -5.43 -0.91
N LEU A 529 27.66 -5.88 -0.02
CA LEU A 529 26.69 -5.02 0.70
C LEU A 529 27.39 -3.83 1.41
N GLN A 530 28.61 -4.02 1.92
CA GLN A 530 29.40 -2.94 2.51
C GLN A 530 30.07 -2.00 1.50
N ARG A 531 30.22 -2.40 0.24
CA ARG A 531 30.60 -1.52 -0.88
C ARG A 531 29.36 -0.74 -1.31
N ASP A 532 28.24 -1.41 -1.55
CA ASP A 532 26.97 -0.82 -1.96
C ASP A 532 26.46 0.22 -0.94
N GLN A 533 26.51 -0.08 0.36
CA GLN A 533 26.19 0.89 1.40
C GLN A 533 27.16 2.09 1.45
N LYS A 534 28.39 1.98 0.95
CA LYS A 534 29.30 3.15 0.83
C LYS A 534 28.95 3.96 -0.41
N GLU A 535 28.55 3.32 -1.49
CA GLU A 535 28.16 4.00 -2.73
C GLU A 535 26.79 4.67 -2.62
N LEU A 536 25.83 4.05 -1.94
CA LEU A 536 24.57 4.68 -1.55
C LEU A 536 24.80 5.90 -0.64
N ARG A 537 25.82 5.88 0.23
CA ARG A 537 26.22 7.06 1.04
C ARG A 537 26.86 8.17 0.18
N LYS A 538 27.67 7.83 -0.84
CA LYS A 538 28.18 8.80 -1.83
C LYS A 538 27.03 9.43 -2.62
N ALA A 539 26.17 8.60 -3.23
CA ALA A 539 25.03 9.05 -4.02
C ALA A 539 24.07 9.93 -3.22
N ARG A 540 23.83 9.63 -1.94
CA ARG A 540 23.05 10.51 -1.03
C ARG A 540 23.74 11.86 -0.78
N ALA A 541 25.07 11.91 -0.65
CA ALA A 541 25.81 13.15 -0.50
C ALA A 541 25.86 13.97 -1.82
N GLU A 542 25.99 13.30 -2.97
CA GLU A 542 25.93 13.92 -4.29
C GLU A 542 24.54 14.50 -4.57
N LEU A 543 23.47 13.76 -4.26
CA LEU A 543 22.09 14.27 -4.30
C LEU A 543 21.88 15.47 -3.38
N GLN A 544 22.50 15.49 -2.18
CA GLN A 544 22.47 16.66 -1.29
C GLN A 544 23.22 17.86 -1.88
N SER A 545 24.38 17.67 -2.53
CA SER A 545 25.09 18.76 -3.25
C SER A 545 24.22 19.32 -4.37
N LEU A 546 23.71 18.45 -5.25
CA LEU A 546 22.83 18.82 -6.36
C LEU A 546 21.53 19.49 -5.87
N GLN A 547 21.00 19.09 -4.70
CA GLN A 547 19.84 19.74 -4.09
C GLN A 547 20.17 21.15 -3.58
N ILE A 548 21.37 21.37 -3.00
CA ILE A 548 21.86 22.68 -2.58
C ILE A 548 22.12 23.57 -3.80
N GLU A 549 22.76 23.04 -4.84
CA GLU A 549 22.99 23.72 -6.13
C GLU A 549 21.67 24.09 -6.80
N CYS A 550 20.66 23.21 -6.78
CA CYS A 550 19.30 23.52 -7.24
C CYS A 550 18.62 24.61 -6.40
N GLN A 551 18.87 24.69 -5.09
CA GLN A 551 18.35 25.77 -4.24
C GLN A 551 19.04 27.11 -4.57
N GLN A 552 20.36 27.11 -4.80
CA GLN A 552 21.10 28.29 -5.28
C GLN A 552 20.64 28.72 -6.68
N GLY A 553 20.42 27.77 -7.60
CA GLY A 553 19.84 28.03 -8.92
C GLY A 553 18.44 28.64 -8.83
N ARG A 554 17.62 28.23 -7.85
CA ARG A 554 16.30 28.84 -7.59
C ARG A 554 16.41 30.27 -7.02
N SER A 555 17.35 30.55 -6.11
CA SER A 555 17.54 31.92 -5.60
C SER A 555 18.09 32.86 -6.68
N LEU A 556 19.05 32.41 -7.49
CA LEU A 556 19.55 33.16 -8.64
C LEU A 556 18.45 33.42 -9.69
N ASN A 557 17.59 32.45 -9.96
CA ASN A 557 16.43 32.67 -10.84
C ASN A 557 15.42 33.67 -10.25
N ALA A 558 15.19 33.65 -8.93
CA ALA A 558 14.33 34.65 -8.28
C ALA A 558 14.92 36.07 -8.42
N SER A 559 16.21 36.25 -8.19
CA SER A 559 16.91 37.53 -8.43
C SER A 559 16.90 37.94 -9.91
N LEU A 560 17.01 36.98 -10.84
CA LEU A 560 16.93 37.27 -12.28
C LEU A 560 15.50 37.66 -12.72
N VAL A 561 14.46 37.14 -12.07
CA VAL A 561 13.07 37.60 -12.26
C VAL A 561 12.86 39.00 -11.67
N GLN A 562 13.44 39.30 -10.50
CA GLN A 562 13.42 40.66 -9.93
C GLN A 562 14.12 41.67 -10.85
N LEU A 563 15.34 41.36 -11.33
CA LEU A 563 16.07 42.21 -12.27
C LEU A 563 15.35 42.39 -13.62
N LYS A 564 14.58 41.40 -14.07
CA LYS A 564 13.68 41.55 -15.22
C LYS A 564 12.55 42.55 -14.92
N GLY A 565 11.87 42.42 -13.79
CA GLY A 565 10.84 43.38 -13.38
C GLY A 565 11.38 44.81 -13.23
N GLU A 566 12.58 44.98 -12.68
CA GLU A 566 13.26 46.29 -12.61
C GLU A 566 13.62 46.83 -14.00
N LYS A 567 14.13 45.98 -14.90
CA LYS A 567 14.38 46.33 -16.30
C LYS A 567 13.10 46.76 -17.02
N ASP A 568 12.01 46.02 -16.88
CA ASP A 568 10.74 46.31 -17.56
C ASP A 568 10.15 47.65 -17.07
N ILE A 569 10.28 47.96 -15.78
CA ILE A 569 9.94 49.28 -15.20
C ILE A 569 10.84 50.40 -15.76
N LEU A 570 12.13 50.13 -16.00
CA LEU A 570 13.04 51.09 -16.62
C LEU A 570 12.75 51.30 -18.10
N GLU A 571 12.42 50.25 -18.86
CA GLU A 571 12.00 50.35 -20.26
C GLU A 571 10.66 51.08 -20.42
N GLU A 572 9.72 50.92 -19.49
CA GLU A 572 8.53 51.78 -19.47
C GLU A 572 8.88 53.24 -19.16
N LYS A 573 9.77 53.52 -18.19
CA LYS A 573 10.22 54.90 -17.90
C LYS A 573 10.93 55.55 -19.08
N VAL A 574 11.77 54.82 -19.81
CA VAL A 574 12.36 55.27 -21.07
C VAL A 574 11.25 55.57 -22.08
N SER A 575 10.30 54.65 -22.27
CA SER A 575 9.14 54.85 -23.16
C SER A 575 8.28 56.06 -22.76
N GLN A 576 8.19 56.40 -21.47
CA GLN A 576 7.51 57.61 -20.98
C GLN A 576 8.31 58.89 -21.30
N LEU A 577 9.64 58.85 -21.16
CA LEU A 577 10.54 59.95 -21.53
C LEU A 577 10.57 60.20 -23.05
N GLU A 578 10.60 59.15 -23.87
CA GLU A 578 10.53 59.26 -25.35
C GLU A 578 9.22 59.90 -25.80
N ARG A 579 8.09 59.53 -25.18
CA ARG A 579 6.78 60.17 -25.42
C ARG A 579 6.78 61.63 -24.99
N ALA A 580 7.43 61.99 -23.88
CA ALA A 580 7.57 63.36 -23.43
C ALA A 580 8.46 64.20 -24.37
N GLN A 581 9.59 63.65 -24.82
CA GLN A 581 10.48 64.26 -25.81
C GLN A 581 9.75 64.46 -27.15
N SER A 582 8.94 63.48 -27.58
CA SER A 582 8.14 63.56 -28.80
C SER A 582 7.08 64.67 -28.73
N ARG A 583 6.43 64.86 -27.57
CA ARG A 583 5.52 66.00 -27.31
C ARG A 583 6.26 67.32 -27.39
N LEU A 584 7.34 67.48 -26.63
CA LEU A 584 8.17 68.70 -26.63
C LEU A 584 8.71 69.05 -28.03
N LYS A 585 9.04 68.05 -28.84
CA LYS A 585 9.42 68.25 -30.24
C LYS A 585 8.24 68.73 -31.09
N SER A 586 7.07 68.10 -30.97
CA SER A 586 5.85 68.54 -31.65
C SER A 586 5.45 69.97 -31.24
N ASP A 587 5.61 70.34 -29.96
CA ASP A 587 5.34 71.69 -29.46
C ASP A 587 6.33 72.71 -30.03
N LEU A 588 7.62 72.35 -30.15
CA LEU A 588 8.65 73.17 -30.78
C LEU A 588 8.41 73.33 -32.30
N ASP A 589 8.02 72.26 -32.99
CA ASP A 589 7.68 72.28 -34.41
C ASP A 589 6.42 73.14 -34.66
N LEU A 590 5.41 73.05 -33.78
CA LEU A 590 4.24 73.93 -33.79
C LEU A 590 4.61 75.40 -33.56
N GLN A 591 5.41 75.72 -32.53
CA GLN A 591 5.90 77.08 -32.27
C GLN A 591 6.74 77.61 -33.45
N THR A 592 7.57 76.78 -34.07
CA THR A 592 8.35 77.13 -35.26
C THR A 592 7.42 77.44 -36.44
N SER A 593 6.38 76.63 -36.67
CA SER A 593 5.37 76.88 -37.72
C SER A 593 4.55 78.15 -37.48
N ALA A 594 4.35 78.55 -36.22
CA ALA A 594 3.67 79.79 -35.85
C ALA A 594 4.61 81.00 -36.03
N CYS A 595 5.89 80.85 -35.70
CA CYS A 595 6.92 81.87 -35.92
C CYS A 595 7.15 82.14 -37.42
N ILE A 596 7.16 81.10 -38.26
CA ILE A 596 7.23 81.22 -39.72
C ILE A 596 6.03 82.00 -40.26
N ARG A 597 4.80 81.62 -39.88
CA ARG A 597 3.57 82.34 -40.28
C ARG A 597 3.59 83.80 -39.85
N ALA A 598 3.92 84.10 -38.59
CA ALA A 598 4.06 85.48 -38.12
C ALA A 598 5.18 86.27 -38.83
N GLN A 599 6.22 85.59 -39.34
CA GLN A 599 7.26 86.21 -40.17
C GLN A 599 6.77 86.47 -41.60
N GLU A 600 5.86 85.64 -42.12
CA GLU A 600 5.19 85.81 -43.42
C GLU A 600 4.16 86.95 -43.36
N ASP A 601 3.30 86.98 -42.34
CA ASP A 601 2.39 88.11 -42.04
C ASP A 601 3.17 89.44 -41.96
N LEU A 602 4.33 89.44 -41.32
CA LEU A 602 5.22 90.60 -41.21
C LEU A 602 5.91 90.96 -42.54
N ARG A 603 6.13 90.01 -43.45
CA ARG A 603 6.62 90.29 -44.82
C ARG A 603 5.51 90.92 -45.67
N GLU A 604 4.29 90.39 -45.60
CA GLU A 604 3.14 90.96 -46.32
C GLU A 604 2.82 92.37 -45.83
N SER A 605 2.77 92.58 -44.51
CA SER A 605 2.63 93.91 -43.91
C SER A 605 3.74 94.88 -44.35
N LYS A 606 4.99 94.43 -44.45
CA LYS A 606 6.09 95.26 -45.01
C LYS A 606 5.94 95.54 -46.50
N GLY A 607 5.36 94.61 -47.27
CA GLY A 607 4.98 94.83 -48.66
C GLY A 607 3.94 95.94 -48.78
N GLN A 608 2.84 95.83 -48.03
CA GLN A 608 1.78 96.84 -47.96
C GLN A 608 2.31 98.22 -47.53
N VAL A 609 3.16 98.28 -46.51
CA VAL A 609 3.81 99.54 -46.07
C VAL A 609 4.73 100.11 -47.15
N SER A 610 5.44 99.27 -47.90
CA SER A 610 6.29 99.72 -49.02
C SER A 610 5.46 100.26 -50.18
N GLU A 611 4.32 99.64 -50.49
CA GLU A 611 3.40 100.10 -51.52
C GLU A 611 2.70 101.41 -51.13
N LEU A 612 2.24 101.54 -49.88
CA LEU A 612 1.72 102.79 -49.33
C LEU A 612 2.78 103.90 -49.33
N SER A 613 4.04 103.58 -49.00
CA SER A 613 5.16 104.51 -49.11
C SER A 613 5.39 104.98 -50.55
N ALA A 614 5.29 104.07 -51.53
CA ALA A 614 5.36 104.41 -52.95
C ALA A 614 4.16 105.26 -53.42
N GLN A 615 2.95 105.02 -52.91
CA GLN A 615 1.77 105.87 -53.15
C GLN A 615 1.98 107.29 -52.58
N VAL A 616 2.48 107.41 -51.33
CA VAL A 616 2.84 108.70 -50.72
C VAL A 616 3.96 109.39 -51.51
N GLY A 617 4.91 108.65 -52.07
CA GLY A 617 5.95 109.17 -52.96
C GLY A 617 5.38 109.78 -54.27
N ARG A 618 4.39 109.12 -54.88
CA ARG A 618 3.67 109.65 -56.06
C ARG A 618 2.89 110.91 -55.72
N LEU A 619 2.05 110.87 -54.68
CA LEU A 619 1.26 112.01 -54.21
C LEU A 619 2.14 113.22 -53.82
N ARG A 620 3.31 113.01 -53.24
CA ARG A 620 4.30 114.08 -52.97
C ARG A 620 4.90 114.65 -54.26
N SER A 621 5.16 113.82 -55.26
CA SER A 621 5.71 114.25 -56.55
C SER A 621 4.68 115.06 -57.34
N GLU A 622 3.42 114.63 -57.33
CA GLU A 622 2.26 115.34 -57.89
C GLU A 622 2.06 116.68 -57.19
N ALA A 623 2.05 116.71 -55.86
CA ALA A 623 1.99 117.95 -55.09
C ALA A 623 3.12 118.93 -55.45
N CYS A 624 4.37 118.45 -55.56
CA CYS A 624 5.50 119.27 -56.01
C CYS A 624 5.43 119.68 -57.49
N SER A 625 4.61 119.05 -58.34
CA SER A 625 4.29 119.57 -59.68
C SER A 625 3.30 120.74 -59.55
N CYS A 626 2.18 120.53 -58.87
CA CYS A 626 1.17 121.55 -58.59
C CYS A 626 1.75 122.80 -57.90
N GLU A 627 2.73 122.66 -57.02
CA GLU A 627 3.43 123.79 -56.40
C GLU A 627 4.31 124.57 -57.39
N ARG A 628 5.02 123.89 -58.29
CA ARG A 628 5.81 124.54 -59.35
C ARG A 628 4.89 125.26 -60.34
N GLU A 629 3.79 124.61 -60.74
CA GLU A 629 2.77 125.19 -61.62
C GLU A 629 2.10 126.42 -60.98
N ARG A 630 1.76 126.35 -59.69
CA ARG A 630 1.29 127.50 -58.90
C ARG A 630 2.30 128.65 -58.90
N ASP A 631 3.58 128.35 -58.72
CA ASP A 631 4.61 129.39 -58.58
C ASP A 631 5.09 129.95 -59.93
N THR A 632 5.00 129.19 -61.03
CA THR A 632 5.13 129.74 -62.41
C THR A 632 3.93 130.61 -62.77
N LEU A 633 2.69 130.19 -62.49
CA LEU A 633 1.49 131.02 -62.68
C LEU A 633 1.55 132.32 -61.86
N ARG A 634 2.13 132.29 -60.65
CA ARG A 634 2.41 133.49 -59.86
C ARG A 634 3.44 134.40 -60.51
N ALA A 635 4.51 133.85 -61.11
CA ALA A 635 5.50 134.62 -61.84
C ALA A 635 4.89 135.29 -63.09
N GLU A 636 4.09 134.55 -63.87
CA GLU A 636 3.36 135.07 -65.04
C GLU A 636 2.40 136.20 -64.64
N VAL A 637 1.62 136.03 -63.56
CA VAL A 637 0.73 137.09 -63.02
C VAL A 637 1.51 138.32 -62.53
N LEU A 638 2.74 138.15 -62.02
CA LEU A 638 3.60 139.28 -61.67
C LEU A 638 4.19 139.96 -62.92
N GLU A 639 4.55 139.21 -63.96
CA GLU A 639 5.05 139.78 -65.21
C GLU A 639 3.94 140.54 -65.97
N GLU A 640 2.72 139.99 -66.06
CA GLU A 640 1.56 140.68 -66.63
C GLU A 640 1.16 141.92 -65.83
N ARG A 641 1.32 141.90 -64.49
CA ARG A 641 1.20 143.14 -63.68
C ARG A 641 2.27 144.17 -64.02
N GLY A 642 3.49 143.72 -64.34
CA GLY A 642 4.57 144.57 -64.85
C GLY A 642 4.24 145.19 -66.21
N ARG A 643 3.81 144.36 -67.17
CA ARG A 643 3.36 144.77 -68.52
C ARG A 643 2.18 145.75 -68.44
N ALA A 644 1.19 145.50 -67.57
CA ALA A 644 0.07 146.39 -67.30
C ALA A 644 0.50 147.73 -66.67
N ALA A 645 1.46 147.71 -65.73
CA ALA A 645 2.03 148.92 -65.15
C ALA A 645 2.83 149.74 -66.19
N GLU A 646 3.49 149.09 -67.15
CA GLU A 646 4.14 149.76 -68.27
C GLU A 646 3.15 150.39 -69.26
N LEU A 647 2.06 149.71 -69.60
CA LEU A 647 0.98 150.31 -70.38
C LEU A 647 0.35 151.49 -69.62
N GLN A 648 0.14 151.38 -68.31
CA GLN A 648 -0.37 152.49 -67.49
C GLN A 648 0.61 153.67 -67.39
N ARG A 649 1.93 153.41 -67.43
CA ARG A 649 2.97 154.44 -67.55
C ARG A 649 2.89 155.15 -68.91
N ARG A 650 2.86 154.40 -70.02
CA ARG A 650 2.71 154.97 -71.39
C ARG A 650 1.43 155.79 -71.56
N VAL A 651 0.32 155.37 -70.94
CA VAL A 651 -0.94 156.12 -70.94
C VAL A 651 -0.82 157.42 -70.13
N LYS A 652 -0.06 157.45 -69.03
CA LYS A 652 0.23 158.69 -68.27
C LYS A 652 1.15 159.63 -69.03
N GLU A 653 2.20 159.10 -69.67
CA GLU A 653 3.14 159.84 -70.52
C GLU A 653 2.38 160.51 -71.69
N GLY A 654 1.61 159.73 -72.47
CA GLY A 654 0.79 160.27 -73.57
C GLY A 654 -0.35 161.20 -73.13
N ALA A 655 -0.79 161.14 -71.86
CA ALA A 655 -1.72 162.12 -71.29
C ALA A 655 -1.02 163.45 -70.94
N GLN A 656 0.24 163.40 -70.52
CA GLN A 656 1.06 164.59 -70.23
C GLN A 656 1.47 165.31 -71.53
N GLU A 657 1.88 164.57 -72.57
CA GLU A 657 2.15 165.11 -73.91
C GLU A 657 0.92 165.84 -74.47
N ARG A 658 -0.28 165.24 -74.35
CA ARG A 658 -1.54 165.89 -74.73
C ARG A 658 -1.79 167.17 -73.94
N GLN A 659 -1.52 167.21 -72.63
CA GLN A 659 -1.64 168.44 -71.84
C GLN A 659 -0.61 169.51 -72.21
N GLN A 660 0.58 169.15 -72.71
CA GLN A 660 1.55 170.12 -73.22
C GLN A 660 1.07 170.73 -74.54
N LEU A 661 0.64 169.90 -75.50
CA LEU A 661 0.06 170.36 -76.77
C LEU A 661 -1.21 171.20 -76.55
N GLN A 662 -2.02 170.89 -75.54
CA GLN A 662 -3.17 171.70 -75.14
C GLN A 662 -2.75 173.13 -74.73
N ARG A 663 -1.73 173.25 -73.87
CA ARG A 663 -1.19 174.54 -73.39
C ARG A 663 -0.50 175.34 -74.48
N GLU A 664 0.20 174.68 -75.40
CA GLU A 664 0.83 175.34 -76.56
C GLU A 664 -0.23 175.90 -77.52
N LYS A 665 -1.36 175.20 -77.69
CA LYS A 665 -2.52 175.72 -78.43
C LYS A 665 -3.16 176.92 -77.73
N GLU A 666 -3.40 176.82 -76.42
CA GLU A 666 -3.96 177.93 -75.60
C GLU A 666 -3.05 179.18 -75.66
N ALA A 667 -1.73 179.01 -75.64
CA ALA A 667 -0.76 180.11 -75.77
C ALA A 667 -0.80 180.82 -77.14
N LEU A 668 -1.12 180.10 -78.22
CA LEU A 668 -1.26 180.67 -79.56
C LEU A 668 -2.62 181.36 -79.77
N GLU A 669 -3.69 180.84 -79.17
CA GLU A 669 -5.03 181.46 -79.22
C GLU A 669 -5.05 182.80 -78.47
N LEU A 670 -4.33 182.92 -77.34
CA LEU A 670 -4.16 184.19 -76.60
C LEU A 670 -3.45 185.29 -77.40
N GLN A 671 -2.51 184.94 -78.30
CA GLN A 671 -1.83 185.94 -79.14
C GLN A 671 -2.74 186.56 -80.21
N LEU A 672 -3.80 185.86 -80.62
CA LEU A 672 -4.76 186.35 -81.62
C LEU A 672 -5.87 187.22 -81.02
N GLN A 673 -6.18 187.08 -79.72
CA GLN A 673 -7.13 187.97 -79.03
C GLN A 673 -6.55 189.36 -78.73
N GLY A 674 -5.23 189.47 -78.49
CA GLY A 674 -4.57 190.72 -78.10
C GLY A 674 -4.58 191.86 -79.13
N VAL A 675 -5.12 191.66 -80.33
CA VAL A 675 -5.09 192.61 -81.45
C VAL A 675 -6.45 193.24 -81.77
N ARG A 676 -7.57 192.74 -81.21
CA ARG A 676 -8.93 193.14 -81.68
C ARG A 676 -9.71 194.13 -80.82
N GLU A 677 -9.46 194.24 -79.51
CA GLU A 677 -10.32 195.03 -78.61
C GLU A 677 -9.52 196.11 -77.85
N GLN A 678 -9.06 197.12 -78.60
CA GLN A 678 -8.41 198.34 -78.06
C GLN A 678 -9.41 199.50 -77.79
N LEU A 679 -10.72 199.26 -77.77
CA LEU A 679 -11.72 200.33 -77.64
C LEU A 679 -12.86 199.99 -76.67
N GLN A 680 -13.08 200.90 -75.70
CA GLN A 680 -14.19 200.98 -74.74
C GLN A 680 -14.21 199.94 -73.60
N ALA A 681 -14.65 200.25 -72.36
CA ALA A 681 -14.42 201.44 -71.53
C ALA A 681 -14.77 201.14 -70.04
N ALA A 682 -14.03 201.77 -69.12
CA ALA A 682 -14.44 202.13 -67.75
C ALA A 682 -14.94 201.06 -66.72
N ARG A 683 -13.99 200.65 -65.86
CA ARG A 683 -14.08 200.61 -64.37
C ARG A 683 -14.90 199.54 -63.60
N GLN A 684 -14.11 198.79 -62.82
CA GLN A 684 -14.30 198.40 -61.40
C GLN A 684 -15.11 197.15 -61.01
N GLU A 685 -14.36 196.22 -60.39
CA GLU A 685 -14.67 195.42 -59.19
C GLU A 685 -15.84 194.40 -59.20
N GLY A 686 -15.50 193.10 -59.08
CA GLY A 686 -16.44 192.00 -58.82
C GLY A 686 -15.75 190.61 -58.85
N HIS A 687 -16.10 189.72 -57.91
CA HIS A 687 -15.54 188.35 -57.79
C HIS A 687 -16.62 187.25 -57.97
N ARG A 688 -16.24 186.06 -58.51
CA ARG A 688 -17.06 184.81 -58.62
C ARG A 688 -18.31 184.90 -59.53
N PRO A 689 -19.05 183.79 -59.82
CA PRO A 689 -18.81 182.33 -59.68
C PRO A 689 -18.68 181.70 -61.11
N PRO A 690 -19.43 180.68 -61.64
CA PRO A 690 -20.02 179.42 -61.12
C PRO A 690 -19.72 178.12 -61.98
N ALA A 691 -20.29 176.97 -61.56
CA ALA A 691 -20.83 175.79 -62.30
C ALA A 691 -20.08 175.14 -63.51
N GLU A 692 -19.82 173.82 -63.56
CA GLU A 692 -20.74 172.63 -63.69
C GLU A 692 -21.56 172.54 -65.01
N PRO A 693 -21.90 171.33 -65.55
CA PRO A 693 -22.21 170.07 -64.85
C PRO A 693 -21.68 168.73 -65.46
N GLY A 694 -22.16 167.58 -64.93
CA GLY A 694 -22.00 166.20 -65.46
C GLY A 694 -22.92 165.87 -66.67
N PRO A 695 -23.47 164.64 -66.85
CA PRO A 695 -24.15 163.87 -65.78
C PRO A 695 -24.31 162.30 -65.91
N HIS A 696 -24.97 161.69 -64.89
CA HIS A 696 -25.73 160.39 -64.84
C HIS A 696 -24.97 159.05 -65.06
N THR A 697 -25.39 157.87 -64.54
CA THR A 697 -26.53 157.37 -63.69
C THR A 697 -25.96 156.60 -62.47
N SER A 698 -26.44 156.65 -61.20
CA SER A 698 -27.74 156.27 -60.59
C SER A 698 -28.16 154.79 -60.82
N PRO A 699 -28.91 154.09 -59.91
CA PRO A 699 -29.61 154.51 -58.67
C PRO A 699 -29.08 153.80 -57.37
N GLU A 700 -29.51 154.04 -56.10
CA GLU A 700 -30.24 155.12 -55.40
C GLU A 700 -29.95 155.10 -53.85
N PRO A 701 -30.36 156.13 -53.05
CA PRO A 701 -29.91 156.43 -51.68
C PRO A 701 -30.90 155.98 -50.56
N ALA A 702 -30.65 156.00 -49.24
CA ALA A 702 -30.24 157.03 -48.25
C ALA A 702 -31.32 158.07 -47.84
N ALA A 703 -31.12 158.68 -46.65
CA ALA A 703 -31.93 159.74 -46.01
C ALA A 703 -33.33 159.29 -45.47
N ALA A 704 -34.04 160.06 -44.64
CA ALA A 704 -33.89 161.46 -44.18
C ALA A 704 -34.47 161.63 -42.73
N ASP A 705 -34.55 162.79 -42.05
CA ASP A 705 -34.24 164.18 -42.43
C ASP A 705 -34.07 165.14 -41.22
N GLY A 706 -33.72 166.40 -41.48
CA GLY A 706 -34.62 167.52 -41.16
C GLY A 706 -34.51 168.26 -39.80
N PRO A 707 -33.62 169.27 -39.67
CA PRO A 707 -33.72 170.36 -38.69
C PRO A 707 -34.23 171.69 -39.32
N ARG A 708 -34.71 172.67 -38.52
CA ARG A 708 -34.26 174.10 -38.53
C ARG A 708 -35.10 175.12 -37.72
N GLU A 709 -34.37 176.13 -37.24
CA GLU A 709 -34.63 177.60 -37.14
C GLU A 709 -35.93 178.18 -36.53
N GLU A 710 -35.75 178.78 -35.33
CA GLU A 710 -36.02 180.18 -34.95
C GLU A 710 -37.16 181.01 -35.59
N GLY A 711 -37.91 181.77 -34.76
CA GLY A 711 -38.56 183.01 -35.24
C GLY A 711 -39.75 183.59 -34.45
N LEU A 712 -39.48 184.36 -33.39
CA LEU A 712 -40.27 185.52 -32.89
C LEU A 712 -41.82 185.43 -32.71
N SER A 713 -42.31 185.50 -31.45
CA SER A 713 -43.31 186.48 -30.96
C SER A 713 -43.69 186.25 -29.48
N GLN A 714 -44.27 187.25 -28.81
CA GLN A 714 -44.42 187.29 -27.33
C GLN A 714 -45.86 187.11 -26.80
N LEU A 715 -45.96 186.75 -25.51
CA LEU A 715 -46.98 187.22 -24.55
C LEU A 715 -48.40 186.59 -24.55
N ALA A 716 -48.51 185.25 -24.52
CA ALA A 716 -49.78 184.54 -24.26
C ALA A 716 -49.73 183.36 -23.23
N SER A 717 -48.60 183.13 -22.58
CA SER A 717 -48.22 181.78 -22.10
C SER A 717 -48.87 181.26 -20.81
N LEU A 718 -49.34 182.13 -19.91
CA LEU A 718 -49.48 181.80 -18.47
C LEU A 718 -50.69 180.94 -18.04
N LYS A 719 -51.63 180.58 -18.93
CA LYS A 719 -52.87 179.87 -18.52
C LYS A 719 -52.85 178.35 -18.74
N VAL A 720 -51.86 177.81 -19.46
CA VAL A 720 -51.77 176.38 -19.81
C VAL A 720 -50.88 175.59 -18.82
N GLU A 721 -49.93 176.27 -18.17
CA GLU A 721 -48.88 175.61 -17.37
C GLU A 721 -49.43 174.95 -16.08
N MET A 722 -50.43 175.54 -15.43
CA MET A 722 -51.04 175.00 -14.20
C MET A 722 -51.69 173.62 -14.40
N SER A 723 -52.31 173.37 -15.56
CA SER A 723 -52.89 172.05 -15.87
C SER A 723 -51.82 170.97 -16.11
N ARG A 724 -50.63 171.38 -16.54
CA ARG A 724 -49.51 170.49 -16.89
C ARG A 724 -48.85 169.88 -15.65
N LEU A 725 -48.74 170.66 -14.57
CA LEU A 725 -48.07 170.27 -13.32
C LEU A 725 -48.81 169.20 -12.50
N HIS A 726 -50.10 168.96 -12.76
CA HIS A 726 -50.86 167.95 -12.02
C HIS A 726 -50.61 166.53 -12.58
N SER A 727 -50.61 166.37 -13.90
CA SER A 727 -50.34 165.10 -14.59
C SER A 727 -48.97 164.53 -14.21
N THR A 728 -47.94 165.40 -14.21
CA THR A 728 -46.56 165.01 -13.91
C THR A 728 -46.38 164.41 -12.52
N LEU A 729 -47.19 164.77 -11.51
CA LEU A 729 -47.08 164.23 -10.15
C LEU A 729 -47.66 162.81 -10.03
N GLU A 730 -48.67 162.47 -10.83
CA GLU A 730 -49.22 161.11 -10.88
C GLU A 730 -48.31 160.18 -11.71
N GLU A 731 -47.71 160.71 -12.77
CA GLU A 731 -46.68 160.04 -13.57
C GLU A 731 -45.46 159.67 -12.72
N GLU A 732 -44.89 160.62 -11.95
CA GLU A 732 -43.79 160.40 -10.99
C GLU A 732 -44.07 159.24 -10.02
N ARG A 733 -45.26 159.20 -9.41
CA ARG A 733 -45.66 158.13 -8.48
C ARG A 733 -45.76 156.77 -9.17
N ARG A 734 -46.27 156.74 -10.41
CA ARG A 734 -46.36 155.52 -11.20
C ARG A 734 -44.97 155.00 -11.57
N LEU A 735 -44.07 155.88 -11.99
CA LEU A 735 -42.67 155.57 -12.28
C LEU A 735 -41.93 155.03 -11.04
N ALA A 736 -42.13 155.61 -9.87
CA ALA A 736 -41.54 155.13 -8.62
C ALA A 736 -41.96 153.67 -8.29
N SER A 737 -43.24 153.33 -8.43
CA SER A 737 -43.73 151.96 -8.22
C SER A 737 -43.18 150.96 -9.25
N GLN A 738 -43.03 151.38 -10.51
CA GLN A 738 -42.40 150.57 -11.56
C GLN A 738 -40.91 150.36 -11.28
N HIS A 739 -40.21 151.37 -10.78
CA HIS A 739 -38.80 151.29 -10.39
C HIS A 739 -38.58 150.32 -9.22
N GLN A 740 -39.46 150.32 -8.21
CA GLN A 740 -39.40 149.36 -7.10
C GLN A 740 -39.58 147.90 -7.57
N LEU A 741 -40.51 147.65 -8.50
CA LEU A 741 -40.70 146.33 -9.10
C LEU A 741 -39.50 145.92 -9.98
N ALA A 742 -38.91 146.85 -10.74
CA ALA A 742 -37.71 146.60 -11.53
C ALA A 742 -36.50 146.24 -10.65
N LEU A 743 -36.30 146.93 -9.52
CA LEU A 743 -35.26 146.60 -8.55
C LEU A 743 -35.48 145.22 -7.92
N GLN A 744 -36.72 144.87 -7.55
CA GLN A 744 -37.01 143.53 -7.02
C GLN A 744 -36.77 142.43 -8.07
N ALA A 745 -37.09 142.68 -9.35
CA ALA A 745 -36.78 141.77 -10.44
C ALA A 745 -35.26 141.60 -10.62
N GLN A 746 -34.49 142.69 -10.59
CA GLN A 746 -33.03 142.65 -10.67
C GLN A 746 -32.39 141.92 -9.48
N ILE A 747 -32.92 142.07 -8.26
CA ILE A 747 -32.47 141.32 -7.08
C ILE A 747 -32.75 139.82 -7.25
N ASN A 748 -33.94 139.45 -7.71
CA ASN A 748 -34.31 138.05 -7.96
C ASN A 748 -33.44 137.44 -9.07
N GLU A 749 -33.17 138.19 -10.13
CA GLU A 749 -32.29 137.77 -11.22
C GLU A 749 -30.83 137.63 -10.77
N ALA A 750 -30.33 138.58 -9.97
CA ALA A 750 -28.99 138.48 -9.38
C ALA A 750 -28.85 137.23 -8.49
N GLN A 751 -29.84 136.95 -7.63
CA GLN A 751 -29.85 135.73 -6.81
C GLN A 751 -29.93 134.44 -7.64
N ALA A 752 -30.67 134.44 -8.76
CA ALA A 752 -30.70 133.32 -9.70
C ALA A 752 -29.33 133.12 -10.38
N ARG A 753 -28.69 134.23 -10.82
CA ARG A 753 -27.33 134.22 -11.39
C ARG A 753 -26.31 133.68 -10.39
N THR A 754 -26.30 134.13 -9.13
CA THR A 754 -25.41 133.59 -8.08
C THR A 754 -25.61 132.09 -7.89
N LYS A 755 -26.87 131.62 -7.70
CA LYS A 755 -27.16 130.18 -7.56
C LYS A 755 -26.72 129.35 -8.76
N SER A 756 -26.81 129.90 -9.98
CA SER A 756 -26.31 129.24 -11.20
C SER A 756 -24.77 129.19 -11.24
N GLN A 757 -24.09 130.22 -10.73
CA GLN A 757 -22.63 130.24 -10.60
C GLN A 757 -22.16 129.26 -9.53
N ASP A 758 -22.81 129.20 -8.37
CA ASP A 758 -22.49 128.22 -7.31
C ASP A 758 -22.64 126.78 -7.81
N SER A 759 -23.72 126.50 -8.54
CA SER A 759 -23.97 125.20 -9.17
C SER A 759 -22.88 124.84 -10.20
N LEU A 760 -22.47 125.80 -11.03
CA LEU A 760 -21.39 125.64 -12.00
C LEU A 760 -20.03 125.44 -11.32
N LEU A 761 -19.75 126.17 -10.22
CA LEU A 761 -18.53 126.03 -9.43
C LEU A 761 -18.47 124.66 -8.73
N GLN A 762 -19.60 124.15 -8.22
CA GLN A 762 -19.66 122.80 -7.68
C GLN A 762 -19.40 121.73 -8.76
N GLN A 763 -20.04 121.85 -9.93
CA GLN A 763 -19.75 120.98 -11.07
C GLN A 763 -18.25 121.03 -11.45
N LYS A 764 -17.65 122.22 -11.52
CA LYS A 764 -16.23 122.38 -11.82
C LYS A 764 -15.32 121.83 -10.72
N ALA A 765 -15.73 121.87 -9.46
CA ALA A 765 -15.01 121.23 -8.35
C ALA A 765 -15.07 119.69 -8.43
N GLU A 766 -16.19 119.12 -8.89
CA GLU A 766 -16.36 117.68 -9.10
C GLU A 766 -15.60 117.19 -10.34
N GLU A 767 -15.66 117.92 -11.46
CA GLU A 767 -14.77 117.71 -12.63
C GLU A 767 -13.28 117.79 -12.22
N CYS A 768 -12.90 118.74 -11.37
CA CYS A 768 -11.52 118.84 -10.86
C CYS A 768 -11.13 117.68 -9.91
N LYS A 769 -12.08 117.03 -9.22
CA LYS A 769 -11.80 115.80 -8.46
C LYS A 769 -11.59 114.63 -9.42
N GLN A 770 -12.44 114.51 -10.44
CA GLN A 770 -12.36 113.45 -11.45
C GLN A 770 -11.02 113.52 -12.21
N LEU A 771 -10.66 114.71 -12.72
CA LEU A 771 -9.38 114.94 -13.40
C LEU A 771 -8.17 114.63 -12.52
N ARG A 772 -8.22 114.86 -11.20
CA ARG A 772 -7.14 114.44 -10.28
C ARG A 772 -7.02 112.93 -10.16
N GLN A 773 -8.14 112.20 -10.09
CA GLN A 773 -8.12 110.74 -10.06
C GLN A 773 -7.59 110.17 -11.38
N ASP A 774 -7.98 110.74 -12.52
CA ASP A 774 -7.52 110.28 -13.83
C ASP A 774 -6.06 110.67 -14.12
N VAL A 775 -5.57 111.78 -13.57
CA VAL A 775 -4.13 112.08 -13.51
C VAL A 775 -3.37 111.08 -12.63
N GLN A 776 -3.90 110.67 -11.47
CA GLN A 776 -3.25 109.64 -10.63
C GLN A 776 -3.27 108.24 -11.29
N ARG A 777 -4.36 107.89 -11.99
CA ARG A 777 -4.45 106.64 -12.78
C ARG A 777 -3.45 106.64 -13.93
N THR A 778 -3.39 107.71 -14.72
CA THR A 778 -2.42 107.83 -15.83
C THR A 778 -0.98 107.87 -15.32
N GLN A 779 -0.67 108.59 -14.24
CA GLN A 779 0.65 108.53 -13.58
C GLN A 779 1.02 107.10 -13.15
N SER A 780 0.07 106.34 -12.60
CA SER A 780 0.30 104.93 -12.21
C SER A 780 0.59 104.05 -13.42
N LEU A 781 -0.16 104.23 -14.52
CA LEU A 781 0.05 103.53 -15.79
C LEU A 781 1.40 103.90 -16.42
N PHE A 782 1.77 105.19 -16.48
CA PHE A 782 3.10 105.61 -16.93
C PHE A 782 4.22 105.03 -16.06
N THR A 783 4.02 104.92 -14.75
CA THR A 783 5.02 104.31 -13.84
C THR A 783 5.16 102.79 -14.07
N SER A 784 4.11 102.10 -14.54
CA SER A 784 4.20 100.69 -14.95
C SER A 784 4.87 100.55 -16.32
N ALA A 785 4.40 101.31 -17.32
CA ALA A 785 4.97 101.34 -18.66
C ALA A 785 6.46 101.74 -18.65
N GLU A 786 6.89 102.63 -17.74
CA GLU A 786 8.31 102.92 -17.53
C GLU A 786 9.10 101.74 -16.94
N ARG A 787 8.51 100.94 -16.04
CA ARG A 787 9.15 99.72 -15.51
C ARG A 787 9.26 98.64 -16.58
N GLU A 788 8.20 98.44 -17.36
CA GLU A 788 8.17 97.50 -18.50
C GLU A 788 9.15 97.94 -19.60
N LEU A 789 9.21 99.23 -19.95
CA LEU A 789 10.20 99.77 -20.88
C LEU A 789 11.63 99.69 -20.35
N ARG A 790 11.87 99.77 -19.03
CA ARG A 790 13.19 99.52 -18.45
C ARG A 790 13.57 98.04 -18.59
N TYR A 791 12.67 97.12 -18.22
CA TYR A 791 12.87 95.67 -18.36
C TYR A 791 13.14 95.27 -19.82
N GLU A 792 12.33 95.71 -20.78
CA GLU A 792 12.54 95.40 -22.21
C GLU A 792 13.79 96.11 -22.78
N ARG A 793 14.21 97.26 -22.25
CA ARG A 793 15.52 97.86 -22.59
C ARG A 793 16.69 97.05 -22.06
N GLU A 794 16.59 96.53 -20.83
CA GLU A 794 17.62 95.73 -20.17
C GLU A 794 17.77 94.37 -20.87
N LYS A 795 16.66 93.67 -21.08
CA LYS A 795 16.53 92.49 -21.96
C LYS A 795 17.02 92.75 -23.39
N SER A 796 16.77 93.94 -23.96
CA SER A 796 17.33 94.33 -25.26
C SER A 796 18.84 94.59 -25.23
N LEU A 797 19.41 94.99 -24.09
CA LEU A 797 20.87 95.11 -23.91
C LEU A 797 21.51 93.73 -23.76
N ASP A 798 20.85 92.79 -23.08
CA ASP A 798 21.32 91.40 -22.99
C ASP A 798 21.19 90.65 -24.31
N LEU A 799 20.09 90.84 -25.06
CA LEU A 799 20.00 90.34 -26.44
C LEU A 799 21.06 90.98 -27.36
N LYS A 800 21.47 92.23 -27.15
CA LYS A 800 22.62 92.85 -27.85
C LYS A 800 23.97 92.26 -27.41
N ARG A 801 24.15 91.95 -26.12
CA ARG A 801 25.34 91.24 -25.62
C ARG A 801 25.44 89.84 -26.22
N HIS A 802 24.35 89.08 -26.23
CA HIS A 802 24.29 87.76 -26.88
C HIS A 802 24.48 87.85 -28.39
N ASN A 803 23.88 88.83 -29.09
CA ASN A 803 24.11 89.03 -30.52
C ASN A 803 25.56 89.42 -30.83
N THR A 804 26.21 90.28 -30.04
CA THR A 804 27.64 90.61 -30.27
C THR A 804 28.58 89.45 -29.96
N LEU A 805 28.25 88.57 -29.00
CA LEU A 805 28.95 87.30 -28.79
C LEU A 805 28.71 86.32 -29.95
N LEU A 806 27.48 86.17 -30.43
CA LEU A 806 27.15 85.36 -31.61
C LEU A 806 27.81 85.90 -32.88
N GLU A 807 27.96 87.22 -33.03
CA GLU A 807 28.72 87.84 -34.12
C GLU A 807 30.22 87.58 -33.98
N GLN A 808 30.78 87.57 -32.77
CA GLN A 808 32.18 87.18 -32.53
C GLN A 808 32.43 85.70 -32.85
N GLU A 809 31.57 84.78 -32.39
CA GLU A 809 31.68 83.36 -32.74
C GLU A 809 31.42 83.12 -34.24
N LYS A 810 30.45 83.81 -34.86
CA LYS A 810 30.24 83.78 -36.31
C LYS A 810 31.46 84.31 -37.06
N LEU A 811 32.14 85.33 -36.55
CA LEU A 811 33.38 85.84 -37.14
C LEU A 811 34.52 84.84 -37.00
N LYS A 812 34.72 84.21 -35.83
CA LYS A 812 35.69 83.12 -35.63
C LYS A 812 35.42 81.95 -36.57
N VAL A 813 34.19 81.41 -36.57
CA VAL A 813 33.78 80.32 -37.47
C VAL A 813 33.91 80.74 -38.93
N SER A 814 33.69 82.02 -39.29
CA SER A 814 33.97 82.48 -40.67
C SER A 814 35.47 82.59 -40.99
N ALA A 815 36.33 82.81 -40.00
CA ALA A 815 37.78 82.84 -40.16
C ALA A 815 38.37 81.41 -40.22
N GLU A 816 37.86 80.50 -39.38
CA GLU A 816 38.15 79.06 -39.42
C GLU A 816 37.64 78.43 -40.71
N LEU A 817 36.42 78.79 -41.16
CA LEU A 817 35.88 78.38 -42.46
C LEU A 817 36.73 78.94 -43.60
N LYS A 818 37.18 80.20 -43.55
CA LYS A 818 38.12 80.75 -44.53
C LYS A 818 39.49 80.06 -44.48
N GLN A 819 39.97 79.65 -43.31
CA GLN A 819 41.21 78.87 -43.18
C GLN A 819 41.04 77.45 -43.73
N ALA A 820 39.89 76.81 -43.50
CA ALA A 820 39.53 75.52 -44.05
C ALA A 820 39.35 75.61 -45.58
N GLN A 821 38.66 76.63 -46.09
CA GLN A 821 38.53 76.92 -47.52
C GLN A 821 39.87 77.27 -48.17
N ALA A 822 40.79 77.94 -47.47
CA ALA A 822 42.15 78.16 -47.96
C ALA A 822 42.98 76.86 -47.99
N ARG A 823 42.81 75.96 -47.01
CA ARG A 823 43.45 74.63 -47.00
C ARG A 823 42.86 73.71 -48.07
N VAL A 824 41.54 73.70 -48.23
CA VAL A 824 40.85 73.00 -49.32
C VAL A 824 41.31 73.56 -50.66
N GLY A 825 41.32 74.88 -50.84
CA GLY A 825 41.88 75.53 -52.03
C GLY A 825 43.35 75.22 -52.29
N GLN A 826 44.18 75.04 -51.25
CA GLN A 826 45.57 74.56 -51.40
C GLN A 826 45.66 73.08 -51.79
N LEU A 827 44.75 72.23 -51.31
CA LEU A 827 44.64 70.82 -51.68
C LEU A 827 43.99 70.62 -53.07
N GLU A 828 43.11 71.52 -53.48
CA GLU A 828 42.53 71.60 -54.82
C GLU A 828 43.54 72.19 -55.80
N GLN A 829 44.36 73.16 -55.41
CA GLN A 829 45.46 73.68 -56.23
C GLN A 829 46.61 72.67 -56.36
N SER A 830 46.95 71.92 -55.32
CA SER A 830 47.94 70.83 -55.41
C SER A 830 47.37 69.61 -56.13
N GLY A 831 46.09 69.27 -55.93
CA GLY A 831 45.39 68.22 -56.67
C GLY A 831 45.15 68.57 -58.14
N ALA A 832 44.85 69.82 -58.46
CA ALA A 832 44.81 70.33 -59.84
C ALA A 832 46.23 70.42 -60.43
N GLY A 833 47.24 70.78 -59.62
CA GLY A 833 48.65 70.70 -60.00
C GLY A 833 49.04 69.28 -60.39
N GLN A 834 48.75 68.29 -59.56
CA GLN A 834 48.98 66.87 -59.82
C GLN A 834 48.15 66.32 -60.98
N ARG A 835 46.90 66.77 -61.17
CA ARG A 835 46.08 66.43 -62.35
C ARG A 835 46.66 67.03 -63.61
N VAL A 836 47.06 68.30 -63.59
CA VAL A 836 47.74 68.96 -64.71
C VAL A 836 49.13 68.38 -64.95
N GLU A 837 49.83 67.85 -63.94
CA GLU A 837 51.08 67.11 -64.10
C GLU A 837 50.85 65.70 -64.67
N LEU A 838 49.81 64.98 -64.25
CA LEU A 838 49.40 63.71 -64.86
C LEU A 838 48.91 63.89 -66.30
N GLU A 839 48.09 64.90 -66.55
CA GLU A 839 47.65 65.29 -67.89
C GLU A 839 48.82 65.77 -68.73
N ARG A 840 49.78 66.54 -68.19
CA ARG A 840 51.03 66.88 -68.89
C ARG A 840 51.91 65.66 -69.10
N LEU A 841 51.99 64.69 -68.21
CA LEU A 841 52.79 63.47 -68.41
C LEU A 841 52.13 62.55 -69.44
N GLN A 842 50.80 62.48 -69.47
CA GLN A 842 50.02 61.67 -70.42
C GLN A 842 49.88 62.35 -71.80
N GLN A 843 49.75 63.68 -71.84
CA GLN A 843 49.93 64.49 -73.04
C GLN A 843 51.35 64.35 -73.52
N ARG A 844 52.38 64.57 -72.68
CA ARG A 844 53.78 64.45 -73.08
C ARG A 844 54.19 63.04 -73.51
N ALA A 845 53.56 61.98 -72.99
CA ALA A 845 53.71 60.64 -73.54
C ALA A 845 53.16 60.56 -74.98
N ARG A 846 51.90 60.98 -75.20
CA ARG A 846 51.25 61.03 -76.53
C ARG A 846 51.92 62.01 -77.49
N GLU A 847 52.48 63.11 -76.98
CA GLU A 847 53.26 64.09 -77.73
C GLU A 847 54.62 63.50 -78.07
N LEU A 848 55.33 62.81 -77.17
CA LEU A 848 56.57 62.11 -77.52
C LEU A 848 56.34 60.99 -78.53
N GLU A 849 55.22 60.26 -78.45
CA GLU A 849 54.79 59.30 -79.49
C GLU A 849 54.53 60.00 -80.83
N LEU A 850 53.74 61.09 -80.81
CA LEU A 850 53.44 61.91 -81.99
C LEU A 850 54.64 62.73 -82.49
N GLU A 851 55.66 63.00 -81.67
CA GLU A 851 56.90 63.70 -82.01
C GLU A 851 57.96 62.72 -82.49
N LEU A 852 57.95 61.45 -82.06
CA LEU A 852 58.71 60.41 -82.73
C LEU A 852 58.17 60.20 -84.14
N ALA A 853 56.84 60.12 -84.30
CA ALA A 853 56.19 60.09 -85.62
C ALA A 853 56.47 61.36 -86.43
N ARG A 854 56.12 62.55 -85.91
CA ARG A 854 56.25 63.84 -86.61
C ARG A 854 57.69 64.28 -86.80
N SER A 855 58.65 63.96 -85.92
CA SER A 855 60.06 64.30 -86.15
C SER A 855 60.72 63.37 -87.16
N SER A 856 60.17 62.17 -87.42
CA SER A 856 60.61 61.35 -88.56
C SER A 856 60.23 62.01 -89.90
N GLN A 857 58.99 62.50 -90.03
CA GLN A 857 58.50 63.20 -91.22
C GLN A 857 59.01 64.65 -91.33
N SER A 858 59.07 65.39 -90.22
CA SER A 858 59.49 66.80 -90.20
C SER A 858 60.99 66.96 -90.43
N ARG A 859 61.83 65.99 -90.06
CA ARG A 859 63.23 65.96 -90.53
C ARG A 859 63.37 65.79 -92.04
N GLN A 860 62.34 65.29 -92.73
CA GLN A 860 62.30 65.24 -94.21
C GLN A 860 61.73 66.52 -94.84
N ALA A 861 61.10 67.41 -94.06
CA ALA A 861 60.40 68.60 -94.56
C ALA A 861 61.01 69.94 -94.10
N SER A 862 61.37 70.08 -92.82
CA SER A 862 61.84 71.34 -92.22
C SER A 862 63.19 71.82 -92.76
N SER A 863 63.94 70.95 -93.44
CA SER A 863 65.13 71.33 -94.22
C SER A 863 64.82 72.24 -95.41
N SER A 864 63.60 72.19 -95.96
CA SER A 864 63.20 72.97 -97.14
C SER A 864 62.64 74.37 -96.81
N LEU A 865 61.96 74.53 -95.67
CA LEU A 865 61.25 75.79 -95.33
C LEU A 865 62.09 76.78 -94.50
N GLN A 866 63.24 76.34 -93.96
CA GLN A 866 64.16 77.19 -93.18
C GLN A 866 64.71 78.37 -94.01
N GLU A 867 64.81 78.21 -95.34
CA GLU A 867 65.38 79.20 -96.25
C GLU A 867 64.43 80.39 -96.48
N GLU A 868 63.14 80.13 -96.70
CA GLU A 868 62.14 81.12 -97.12
C GLU A 868 61.88 82.22 -96.09
N LEU A 869 61.68 81.84 -94.81
CA LEU A 869 61.25 82.72 -93.72
C LEU A 869 62.24 83.84 -93.38
N SER A 870 63.50 83.70 -93.81
CA SER A 870 64.55 84.71 -93.65
C SER A 870 64.22 86.03 -94.37
N THR A 871 63.44 85.98 -95.45
CA THR A 871 63.28 87.07 -96.41
C THR A 871 62.22 88.12 -96.01
N GLU A 872 61.04 87.68 -95.56
CA GLU A 872 59.90 88.57 -95.30
C GLU A 872 60.10 89.49 -94.09
N ARG A 873 60.92 89.07 -93.11
CA ARG A 873 61.21 89.85 -91.89
C ARG A 873 61.82 91.23 -92.17
N ALA A 874 62.45 91.43 -93.33
CA ALA A 874 62.99 92.71 -93.73
C ALA A 874 61.93 93.75 -94.16
N ARG A 875 60.74 93.33 -94.62
CA ARG A 875 59.76 94.23 -95.25
C ARG A 875 58.92 95.01 -94.23
N LEU A 876 58.55 94.38 -93.12
CA LEU A 876 57.65 94.94 -92.09
C LEU A 876 58.19 96.24 -91.46
N ILE A 877 59.50 96.29 -91.19
CA ILE A 877 60.17 97.38 -90.45
C ILE A 877 60.07 98.75 -91.16
N ALA A 878 59.79 98.77 -92.47
CA ALA A 878 59.70 100.00 -93.25
C ALA A 878 58.37 100.76 -93.07
N ALA A 879 57.28 100.08 -92.68
CA ALA A 879 55.92 100.65 -92.71
C ALA A 879 55.58 101.52 -91.48
N ASP A 880 56.05 101.14 -90.29
CA ASP A 880 55.60 101.74 -89.01
C ASP A 880 55.80 103.26 -88.92
N LYS A 881 56.87 103.78 -89.51
CA LYS A 881 57.31 105.17 -89.26
C LYS A 881 56.32 106.23 -89.72
N LYS A 882 55.50 105.97 -90.75
CA LYS A 882 54.68 107.00 -91.42
C LYS A 882 53.25 107.12 -90.90
N VAL A 883 52.81 106.21 -90.03
CA VAL A 883 51.46 106.23 -89.43
C VAL A 883 51.42 107.06 -88.14
N LEU A 884 52.56 107.21 -87.46
CA LEU A 884 52.65 107.82 -86.12
C LEU A 884 52.26 109.30 -86.08
N GLU A 885 52.65 110.08 -87.08
CA GLU A 885 52.48 111.54 -87.12
C GLU A 885 51.00 111.94 -87.19
N LEU A 886 50.24 111.38 -88.14
CA LEU A 886 48.82 111.69 -88.34
C LEU A 886 47.93 111.23 -87.18
N GLN A 887 48.32 110.19 -86.44
CA GLN A 887 47.57 109.74 -85.27
C GLN A 887 47.63 110.70 -84.08
N GLN A 888 48.60 111.62 -83.99
CA GLN A 888 48.76 112.43 -82.78
C GLN A 888 47.68 113.50 -82.61
N GLN A 889 47.15 114.04 -83.72
CA GLN A 889 46.01 114.98 -83.69
C GLN A 889 44.67 114.25 -83.43
N LEU A 890 44.56 113.00 -83.89
CA LEU A 890 43.38 112.14 -83.65
C LEU A 890 43.28 111.64 -82.20
N LYS A 891 44.39 111.63 -81.44
CA LYS A 891 44.45 111.09 -80.06
C LYS A 891 43.78 111.98 -79.01
N SER A 892 43.63 113.29 -79.23
CA SER A 892 43.03 114.20 -78.24
C SER A 892 41.49 114.09 -78.21
N THR A 893 40.83 114.15 -79.36
CA THR A 893 39.37 114.02 -79.48
C THR A 893 38.91 112.60 -79.16
N LEU A 894 39.65 111.58 -79.61
CA LEU A 894 39.38 110.19 -79.21
C LEU A 894 39.58 109.93 -77.71
N HIS A 895 40.29 110.76 -76.95
CA HIS A 895 40.43 110.51 -75.51
C HIS A 895 39.12 110.73 -74.76
N GLN A 896 38.35 111.77 -75.12
CA GLN A 896 37.03 112.02 -74.55
C GLN A 896 36.01 110.98 -75.02
N LEU A 897 36.01 110.63 -76.31
CA LEU A 897 35.10 109.61 -76.84
C LEU A 897 35.37 108.24 -76.21
N ARG A 898 36.64 107.82 -76.10
CA ARG A 898 37.04 106.53 -75.52
C ARG A 898 36.69 106.37 -74.05
N LEU A 899 36.56 107.46 -73.28
CA LEU A 899 36.10 107.38 -71.89
C LEU A 899 34.62 107.00 -71.81
N GLU A 900 33.78 107.50 -72.72
CA GLU A 900 32.37 107.09 -72.82
C GLU A 900 32.16 105.76 -73.56
N GLU A 901 33.01 105.43 -74.56
CA GLU A 901 33.03 104.10 -75.18
C GLU A 901 33.46 103.03 -74.17
N ALA A 902 34.44 103.31 -73.30
CA ALA A 902 34.83 102.42 -72.21
C ALA A 902 33.68 102.26 -71.20
N ARG A 903 33.05 103.36 -70.76
CA ARG A 903 31.88 103.33 -69.86
C ARG A 903 30.73 102.52 -70.44
N SER A 904 30.36 102.74 -71.70
CA SER A 904 29.28 101.98 -72.37
C SER A 904 29.65 100.52 -72.67
N GLY A 905 30.93 100.23 -72.91
CA GLY A 905 31.45 98.87 -73.01
C GLY A 905 31.49 98.13 -71.67
N GLU A 906 31.72 98.84 -70.56
CA GLU A 906 31.64 98.32 -69.20
C GLU A 906 30.19 98.14 -68.75
N THR A 907 29.27 99.09 -69.02
CA THR A 907 27.84 98.86 -68.76
C THR A 907 27.27 97.74 -69.61
N SER A 908 27.62 97.63 -70.90
CA SER A 908 27.14 96.51 -71.75
C SER A 908 27.72 95.15 -71.34
N LYS A 909 28.90 95.11 -70.70
CA LYS A 909 29.40 93.90 -70.02
C LYS A 909 28.61 93.63 -68.75
N LEU A 910 28.47 94.61 -67.86
CA LEU A 910 27.70 94.47 -66.62
C LEU A 910 26.22 94.13 -66.87
N GLU A 911 25.61 94.59 -67.96
CA GLU A 911 24.26 94.22 -68.40
C GLU A 911 24.18 92.75 -68.86
N LYS A 912 25.24 92.23 -69.51
CA LYS A 912 25.35 90.81 -69.85
C LYS A 912 25.64 89.97 -68.61
N ASP A 913 26.60 90.36 -67.79
CA ASP A 913 26.95 89.68 -66.55
C ASP A 913 25.76 89.66 -65.57
N THR A 914 24.99 90.75 -65.45
CA THR A 914 23.77 90.78 -64.62
C THR A 914 22.62 90.00 -65.25
N LYS A 915 22.51 89.93 -66.59
CA LYS A 915 21.53 89.08 -67.26
C LYS A 915 21.89 87.59 -67.11
N ASP A 916 23.13 87.20 -67.39
CA ASP A 916 23.63 85.84 -67.21
C ASP A 916 23.53 85.41 -65.74
N MET A 917 23.78 86.32 -64.78
CA MET A 917 23.53 86.05 -63.36
C MET A 917 22.04 85.99 -63.01
N SER A 918 21.17 86.75 -63.68
CA SER A 918 19.71 86.64 -63.52
C SER A 918 19.19 85.32 -64.06
N ASP A 919 19.67 84.90 -65.24
CA ASP A 919 19.29 83.65 -65.89
C ASP A 919 19.83 82.45 -65.08
N ASN A 920 21.07 82.52 -64.58
CA ASN A 920 21.61 81.55 -63.60
C ASN A 920 20.79 81.52 -62.30
N LEU A 921 20.36 82.66 -61.75
CA LEU A 921 19.47 82.72 -60.59
C LEU A 921 18.08 82.14 -60.90
N SER A 922 17.59 82.25 -62.14
CA SER A 922 16.34 81.61 -62.58
C SER A 922 16.49 80.09 -62.64
N VAL A 923 17.61 79.58 -63.17
CA VAL A 923 17.93 78.14 -63.23
C VAL A 923 18.14 77.57 -61.82
N LEU A 924 18.79 78.30 -60.92
CA LEU A 924 18.93 77.89 -59.52
C LEU A 924 17.60 77.91 -58.76
N ARG A 925 16.68 78.84 -59.07
CA ARG A 925 15.31 78.83 -58.52
C ARG A 925 14.49 77.66 -59.05
N ALA A 926 14.58 77.36 -60.34
CA ALA A 926 13.92 76.20 -60.95
C ALA A 926 14.41 74.89 -60.31
N LYS A 927 15.74 74.69 -60.22
CA LYS A 927 16.33 73.54 -59.53
C LYS A 927 15.93 73.42 -58.07
N LEU A 928 15.86 74.55 -57.34
CA LEU A 928 15.38 74.55 -55.95
C LEU A 928 13.89 74.17 -55.84
N GLN A 929 13.06 74.50 -56.83
CA GLN A 929 11.66 74.07 -56.90
C GLN A 929 11.56 72.58 -57.27
N GLU A 930 12.37 72.09 -58.20
CA GLU A 930 12.50 70.67 -58.55
C GLU A 930 12.95 69.84 -57.33
N ASP A 931 13.99 70.28 -56.61
CA ASP A 931 14.46 69.68 -55.35
C ASP A 931 13.37 69.65 -54.27
N GLN A 932 12.56 70.71 -54.16
CA GLN A 932 11.43 70.76 -53.22
C GLN A 932 10.29 69.82 -53.61
N LEU A 933 10.02 69.64 -54.91
CA LEU A 933 9.05 68.66 -55.40
C LEU A 933 9.55 67.23 -55.20
N HIS A 934 10.84 66.97 -55.48
CA HIS A 934 11.46 65.68 -55.24
C HIS A 934 11.48 65.31 -53.75
N ARG A 935 11.77 66.26 -52.85
CA ARG A 935 11.65 66.02 -51.39
C ARG A 935 10.22 65.67 -50.99
N LYS A 936 9.22 66.45 -51.41
CA LYS A 936 7.80 66.15 -51.12
C LYS A 936 7.35 64.78 -51.64
N LEU A 937 7.84 64.37 -52.81
CA LEU A 937 7.51 63.08 -53.41
C LEU A 937 8.23 61.92 -52.69
N LEU A 938 9.46 62.15 -52.18
CA LEU A 938 10.15 61.21 -51.28
C LEU A 938 9.50 61.13 -49.89
N GLU A 939 9.10 62.26 -49.30
CA GLU A 939 8.36 62.34 -48.03
C GLU A 939 7.04 61.55 -48.13
N GLN A 940 6.27 61.75 -49.20
CA GLN A 940 5.08 60.94 -49.50
C GLN A 940 5.41 59.45 -49.65
N ARG A 941 6.50 59.10 -50.33
CA ARG A 941 6.95 57.71 -50.50
C ARG A 941 7.35 57.06 -49.17
N GLU A 942 7.99 57.81 -48.28
CA GLU A 942 8.32 57.38 -46.93
C GLU A 942 7.07 57.21 -46.07
N GLU A 943 6.07 58.11 -46.18
CA GLU A 943 4.78 57.96 -45.50
C GLU A 943 4.01 56.73 -46.00
N GLU A 944 3.95 56.48 -47.31
CA GLU A 944 3.39 55.26 -47.92
C GLU A 944 4.05 54.00 -47.36
N LEU A 945 5.39 53.95 -47.36
CA LEU A 945 6.16 52.81 -46.84
C LEU A 945 5.98 52.64 -45.32
N GLN A 946 5.93 53.73 -44.56
CA GLN A 946 5.62 53.67 -43.13
C GLN A 946 4.20 53.15 -42.86
N GLN A 947 3.21 53.55 -43.65
CA GLN A 947 1.84 53.01 -43.55
C GLN A 947 1.81 51.52 -43.88
N GLN A 948 2.53 51.08 -44.94
CA GLN A 948 2.67 49.67 -45.28
C GLN A 948 3.31 48.88 -44.13
N VAL A 949 4.43 49.33 -43.56
CA VAL A 949 5.10 48.70 -42.41
C VAL A 949 4.18 48.66 -41.17
N ARG A 950 3.43 49.72 -40.88
CA ARG A 950 2.42 49.72 -39.80
C ARG A 950 1.32 48.68 -40.07
N SER A 951 0.85 48.55 -41.30
CA SER A 951 -0.15 47.54 -41.69
C SER A 951 0.38 46.10 -41.61
N LEU A 952 1.66 45.88 -41.94
CA LEU A 952 2.31 44.58 -41.84
C LEU A 952 2.51 44.18 -40.37
N ARG A 953 3.00 45.09 -39.51
CA ARG A 953 3.09 44.87 -38.06
C ARG A 953 1.73 44.63 -37.41
N ALA A 954 0.67 45.27 -37.90
CA ALA A 954 -0.69 44.99 -37.44
C ALA A 954 -1.16 43.57 -37.83
N LYS A 955 -0.89 43.14 -39.08
CA LYS A 955 -1.18 41.78 -39.57
C LYS A 955 -0.37 40.71 -38.82
N GLU A 956 0.92 40.95 -38.62
CA GLU A 956 1.82 40.14 -37.81
C GLU A 956 1.30 40.00 -36.37
N ALA A 957 0.90 41.10 -35.73
CA ALA A 957 0.30 41.06 -34.40
C ALA A 957 -1.05 40.33 -34.36
N THR A 958 -1.87 40.36 -35.44
CA THR A 958 -3.07 39.51 -35.50
C THR A 958 -2.74 38.03 -35.72
N LEU A 959 -1.78 37.71 -36.59
CA LEU A 959 -1.33 36.34 -36.82
C LEU A 959 -0.75 35.73 -35.55
N ASN A 960 0.10 36.46 -34.82
CA ASN A 960 0.68 36.01 -33.56
C ASN A 960 -0.40 35.76 -32.49
N ARG A 961 -1.45 36.60 -32.39
CA ARG A 961 -2.61 36.30 -31.51
C ARG A 961 -3.32 35.02 -31.92
N THR A 962 -3.67 34.87 -33.19
CA THR A 962 -4.33 33.64 -33.68
C THR A 962 -3.45 32.40 -33.51
N ASN A 963 -2.12 32.53 -33.59
CA ASN A 963 -1.19 31.43 -33.41
C ASN A 963 -1.06 31.03 -31.93
N SER A 964 -1.10 31.99 -31.00
CA SER A 964 -1.24 31.71 -29.56
C SER A 964 -2.60 31.08 -29.24
N GLU A 965 -3.70 31.57 -29.82
CA GLU A 965 -5.03 30.98 -29.65
C GLU A 965 -5.10 29.53 -30.18
N LEU A 966 -4.46 29.25 -31.33
CA LEU A 966 -4.33 27.89 -31.86
C LEU A 966 -3.42 27.02 -30.99
N SER A 967 -2.31 27.56 -30.47
CA SER A 967 -1.41 26.85 -29.55
C SER A 967 -2.13 26.47 -28.24
N HIS A 968 -2.93 27.37 -27.67
CA HIS A 968 -3.75 27.07 -26.51
C HIS A 968 -4.82 26.02 -26.82
N ARG A 969 -5.49 26.09 -27.97
CA ARG A 969 -6.45 25.05 -28.39
C ARG A 969 -5.80 23.69 -28.63
N LEU A 970 -4.58 23.65 -29.15
CA LEU A 970 -3.80 22.40 -29.25
C LEU A 970 -3.51 21.85 -27.85
N GLN A 971 -3.04 22.68 -26.92
CA GLN A 971 -2.79 22.28 -25.54
C GLN A 971 -4.07 21.83 -24.79
N GLU A 972 -5.23 22.45 -25.07
CA GLU A 972 -6.55 22.02 -24.58
C GLU A 972 -6.99 20.67 -25.17
N LEU A 973 -6.60 20.36 -26.42
CA LEU A 973 -6.88 19.07 -27.05
C LEU A 973 -5.91 17.98 -26.58
N GLU A 974 -4.62 18.29 -26.44
CA GLU A 974 -3.59 17.40 -25.88
C GLU A 974 -3.92 17.01 -24.44
N THR A 975 -4.32 17.96 -23.59
CA THR A 975 -4.73 17.66 -22.21
C THR A 975 -6.04 16.86 -22.15
N ARG A 976 -6.99 17.09 -23.07
CA ARG A 976 -8.18 16.23 -23.21
C ARG A 976 -7.86 14.82 -23.70
N LEU A 977 -6.93 14.68 -24.65
CA LEU A 977 -6.46 13.38 -25.13
C LEU A 977 -5.78 12.62 -23.98
N GLY A 978 -4.86 13.24 -23.23
CA GLY A 978 -4.22 12.60 -22.09
C GLY A 978 -5.19 12.19 -20.96
N VAL A 979 -6.29 12.94 -20.76
CA VAL A 979 -7.37 12.52 -19.85
C VAL A 979 -8.13 11.32 -20.41
N LEU A 980 -8.55 11.34 -21.68
CA LEU A 980 -9.25 10.23 -22.32
C LEU A 980 -8.39 8.97 -22.43
N GLU A 981 -7.08 9.11 -22.65
CA GLU A 981 -6.10 8.03 -22.66
C GLU A 981 -5.94 7.42 -21.26
N GLY A 982 -5.90 8.24 -20.21
CA GLY A 982 -5.89 7.79 -18.82
C GLY A 982 -7.22 7.21 -18.33
N GLU A 983 -8.35 7.61 -18.90
CA GLU A 983 -9.65 6.94 -18.70
C GLU A 983 -9.69 5.60 -19.45
N CYS A 984 -9.12 5.53 -20.66
CA CYS A 984 -8.97 4.29 -21.42
C CYS A 984 -7.93 3.32 -20.83
N SER A 985 -6.92 3.79 -20.08
CA SER A 985 -6.00 2.91 -19.34
C SER A 985 -6.72 2.31 -18.14
N LYS A 986 -7.37 3.14 -17.31
CA LYS A 986 -8.18 2.68 -16.16
C LYS A 986 -9.26 1.69 -16.57
N ALA A 987 -10.01 1.95 -17.63
CA ALA A 987 -11.02 1.00 -18.12
C ALA A 987 -10.42 -0.35 -18.57
N LYS A 988 -9.15 -0.38 -19.04
CA LYS A 988 -8.42 -1.63 -19.33
C LYS A 988 -7.88 -2.28 -18.06
N GLU A 989 -7.38 -1.50 -17.12
CA GLU A 989 -6.89 -1.97 -15.80
C GLU A 989 -8.04 -2.60 -15.00
N GLU A 990 -9.21 -1.95 -14.96
CA GLU A 990 -10.47 -2.47 -14.42
C GLU A 990 -10.92 -3.74 -15.15
N GLN A 991 -10.87 -3.78 -16.49
CA GLN A 991 -11.22 -4.97 -17.27
C GLN A 991 -10.25 -6.14 -17.01
N GLN A 992 -8.95 -5.86 -16.84
CA GLN A 992 -7.95 -6.87 -16.46
C GLN A 992 -8.16 -7.34 -15.03
N GLN A 993 -8.45 -6.45 -14.07
CA GLN A 993 -8.81 -6.80 -12.69
C GLN A 993 -10.07 -7.67 -12.65
N ASN A 994 -11.12 -7.32 -13.40
CA ASN A 994 -12.32 -8.14 -13.55
C ASN A 994 -12.03 -9.51 -14.17
N TRP A 995 -11.08 -9.61 -15.10
CA TRP A 995 -10.67 -10.90 -15.67
C TRP A 995 -9.84 -11.74 -14.70
N ARG A 996 -8.95 -11.13 -13.92
CA ARG A 996 -8.22 -11.78 -12.82
C ARG A 996 -9.16 -12.27 -11.72
N THR A 997 -10.16 -11.49 -11.31
CA THR A 997 -11.14 -11.95 -10.30
C THR A 997 -12.05 -13.05 -10.85
N ILE A 998 -12.45 -13.00 -12.12
CA ILE A 998 -13.14 -14.12 -12.78
C ILE A 998 -12.26 -15.37 -12.81
N ARG A 999 -10.97 -15.26 -13.13
CA ARG A 999 -10.01 -16.38 -13.08
C ARG A 999 -9.87 -16.94 -11.66
N SER A 1000 -9.62 -16.09 -10.66
CA SER A 1000 -9.45 -16.51 -9.27
C SER A 1000 -10.72 -17.20 -8.73
N LEU A 1001 -11.91 -16.70 -9.08
CA LEU A 1001 -13.19 -17.35 -8.75
C LEU A 1001 -13.40 -18.67 -9.51
N GLN A 1002 -12.89 -18.80 -10.74
CA GLN A 1002 -12.87 -20.05 -11.51
C GLN A 1002 -11.94 -21.08 -10.84
N GLU A 1003 -10.73 -20.66 -10.43
CA GLU A 1003 -9.74 -21.52 -9.76
C GLU A 1003 -10.19 -21.95 -8.36
N GLN A 1004 -10.86 -21.09 -7.60
CA GLN A 1004 -11.51 -21.42 -6.32
C GLN A 1004 -12.71 -22.36 -6.50
N LEU A 1005 -13.46 -22.23 -7.61
CA LEU A 1005 -14.54 -23.15 -7.96
C LEU A 1005 -14.02 -24.53 -8.41
N ASP A 1006 -12.91 -24.56 -9.13
CA ASP A 1006 -12.29 -25.79 -9.62
C ASP A 1006 -11.51 -26.53 -8.51
N SER A 1007 -10.89 -25.80 -7.57
CA SER A 1007 -10.29 -26.41 -6.36
C SER A 1007 -11.36 -26.96 -5.42
N GLY A 1008 -12.45 -26.22 -5.18
CA GLY A 1008 -13.60 -26.70 -4.40
C GLY A 1008 -14.31 -27.91 -5.03
N GLN A 1009 -14.32 -28.02 -6.36
CA GLN A 1009 -14.75 -29.24 -7.06
C GLN A 1009 -13.80 -30.41 -6.77
N GLN A 1010 -12.49 -30.24 -6.91
CA GLN A 1010 -11.51 -31.29 -6.61
C GLN A 1010 -11.57 -31.76 -5.15
N GLU A 1011 -11.80 -30.85 -4.19
CA GLU A 1011 -12.01 -31.23 -2.79
C GLU A 1011 -13.30 -32.02 -2.60
N SER A 1012 -14.39 -31.64 -3.27
CA SER A 1012 -15.64 -32.40 -3.27
C SER A 1012 -15.48 -33.80 -3.88
N GLU A 1013 -14.68 -33.95 -4.94
CA GLU A 1013 -14.36 -35.24 -5.55
C GLU A 1013 -13.51 -36.11 -4.62
N ARG A 1014 -12.43 -35.55 -4.03
CA ARG A 1014 -11.60 -36.26 -3.02
C ARG A 1014 -12.44 -36.73 -1.82
N LEU A 1015 -13.34 -35.89 -1.30
CA LEU A 1015 -14.23 -36.27 -0.20
C LEU A 1015 -15.26 -37.34 -0.61
N GLN A 1016 -15.68 -37.37 -1.88
CA GLN A 1016 -16.52 -38.45 -2.43
C GLN A 1016 -15.72 -39.76 -2.55
N GLU A 1017 -14.46 -39.71 -3.00
CA GLU A 1017 -13.57 -40.87 -3.03
C GLU A 1017 -13.29 -41.42 -1.63
N GLU A 1018 -12.96 -40.56 -0.65
CA GLU A 1018 -12.76 -40.95 0.75
C GLU A 1018 -14.01 -41.59 1.33
N LEU A 1019 -15.19 -41.00 1.11
CA LEU A 1019 -16.48 -41.58 1.52
C LEU A 1019 -16.70 -42.95 0.86
N GLN A 1020 -16.40 -43.09 -0.42
CA GLN A 1020 -16.51 -44.36 -1.14
C GLN A 1020 -15.52 -45.41 -0.59
N GLN A 1021 -14.29 -45.02 -0.25
CA GLN A 1021 -13.30 -45.89 0.40
C GLN A 1021 -13.77 -46.33 1.79
N VAL A 1022 -14.31 -45.42 2.62
CA VAL A 1022 -14.88 -45.75 3.93
C VAL A 1022 -16.09 -46.68 3.81
N MET A 1023 -16.96 -46.46 2.82
CA MET A 1023 -18.05 -47.39 2.50
C MET A 1023 -17.54 -48.78 2.12
N GLN A 1024 -16.53 -48.87 1.23
CA GLN A 1024 -15.90 -50.15 0.87
C GLN A 1024 -15.26 -50.85 2.08
N GLN A 1025 -14.54 -50.11 2.92
CA GLN A 1025 -13.94 -50.64 4.16
C GLN A 1025 -15.00 -51.23 5.08
N LEU A 1026 -16.07 -50.46 5.38
CA LEU A 1026 -17.23 -50.89 6.16
C LEU A 1026 -17.85 -52.16 5.59
N ASP A 1027 -18.00 -52.23 4.27
CA ASP A 1027 -18.52 -53.40 3.58
C ASP A 1027 -17.59 -54.63 3.76
N THR A 1028 -16.27 -54.46 3.74
CA THR A 1028 -15.34 -55.56 4.11
C THR A 1028 -15.49 -55.95 5.59
N HIS A 1029 -15.73 -55.02 6.50
CA HIS A 1029 -15.93 -55.31 7.92
C HIS A 1029 -17.24 -56.08 8.16
N ILE A 1030 -18.32 -55.71 7.46
CA ILE A 1030 -19.61 -56.44 7.47
C ILE A 1030 -19.43 -57.85 6.91
N ARG A 1031 -18.73 -58.01 5.77
CA ARG A 1031 -18.40 -59.34 5.19
C ARG A 1031 -17.59 -60.20 6.17
N LYS A 1032 -16.48 -59.67 6.72
CA LYS A 1032 -15.65 -60.34 7.75
C LYS A 1032 -16.44 -60.71 9.02
N TYR A 1033 -17.39 -59.87 9.45
CA TYR A 1033 -18.28 -60.16 10.58
C TYR A 1033 -19.25 -61.31 10.24
N ASN A 1034 -19.90 -61.25 9.08
CA ASN A 1034 -20.84 -62.28 8.62
C ASN A 1034 -20.15 -63.64 8.41
N GLU A 1035 -18.93 -63.65 7.86
CA GLU A 1035 -18.08 -64.83 7.77
C GLU A 1035 -17.77 -65.41 9.15
N LYS A 1036 -17.31 -64.58 10.11
CA LYS A 1036 -17.08 -65.02 11.49
C LYS A 1036 -18.35 -65.59 12.11
N GLN A 1037 -19.51 -64.95 11.91
CA GLN A 1037 -20.79 -65.43 12.41
C GLN A 1037 -21.21 -66.76 11.77
N ALA A 1038 -20.99 -66.95 10.47
CA ALA A 1038 -21.22 -68.19 9.75
C ALA A 1038 -20.30 -69.33 10.25
N HIS A 1039 -19.01 -69.04 10.49
CA HIS A 1039 -18.07 -69.99 11.10
C HIS A 1039 -18.51 -70.42 12.51
N HIS A 1040 -19.01 -69.50 13.34
CA HIS A 1040 -19.57 -69.85 14.66
C HIS A 1040 -20.84 -70.69 14.53
N LYS A 1041 -21.76 -70.35 13.62
CA LYS A 1041 -22.95 -71.16 13.30
C LYS A 1041 -22.56 -72.58 12.84
N ILE A 1042 -21.50 -72.74 12.04
CA ILE A 1042 -20.98 -74.04 11.60
C ILE A 1042 -20.32 -74.82 12.76
N LYS A 1043 -19.47 -74.18 13.57
CA LYS A 1043 -18.87 -74.80 14.76
C LYS A 1043 -19.94 -75.29 15.74
N LEU A 1044 -20.97 -74.48 16.01
CA LEU A 1044 -22.09 -74.84 16.88
C LEU A 1044 -22.91 -76.01 16.31
N ARG A 1045 -23.18 -76.04 15.00
CA ARG A 1045 -23.83 -77.18 14.32
C ARG A 1045 -23.00 -78.47 14.45
N LYS A 1046 -21.67 -78.39 14.24
CA LYS A 1046 -20.75 -79.54 14.42
C LYS A 1046 -20.76 -80.04 15.87
N ALA A 1047 -20.64 -79.14 16.85
CA ALA A 1047 -20.72 -79.50 18.27
C ALA A 1047 -22.06 -80.15 18.62
N LYS A 1048 -23.20 -79.56 18.20
CA LYS A 1048 -24.53 -80.16 18.40
C LYS A 1048 -24.66 -81.54 17.73
N GLN A 1049 -24.07 -81.74 16.55
CA GLN A 1049 -24.07 -83.04 15.88
C GLN A 1049 -23.22 -84.09 16.61
N ILE A 1050 -22.09 -83.69 17.20
CA ILE A 1050 -21.26 -84.57 18.04
C ILE A 1050 -22.03 -84.96 19.30
N PHE A 1051 -22.59 -84.00 20.04
CA PHE A 1051 -23.41 -84.28 21.22
C PHE A 1051 -24.60 -85.18 20.89
N LEU A 1052 -25.36 -84.93 19.81
CA LEU A 1052 -26.46 -85.80 19.41
C LEU A 1052 -26.00 -87.22 19.05
N LYS A 1053 -24.84 -87.38 18.42
CA LYS A 1053 -24.24 -88.71 18.15
C LYS A 1053 -23.84 -89.42 19.43
N GLU A 1054 -23.19 -88.72 20.37
CA GLU A 1054 -22.81 -89.32 21.64
C GLU A 1054 -24.01 -89.64 22.53
N THR A 1055 -25.03 -88.78 22.57
CA THR A 1055 -26.28 -89.04 23.29
C THR A 1055 -26.97 -90.27 22.72
N ALA A 1056 -27.18 -90.36 21.40
CA ALA A 1056 -27.73 -91.57 20.78
C ALA A 1056 -26.86 -92.83 21.03
N GLN A 1057 -25.54 -92.70 21.17
CA GLN A 1057 -24.66 -93.80 21.60
C GLN A 1057 -24.77 -94.14 23.09
N ARG A 1058 -25.05 -93.17 23.96
CA ARG A 1058 -25.32 -93.38 25.39
C ARG A 1058 -26.69 -94.04 25.57
N ASP A 1059 -27.73 -93.51 24.93
CA ASP A 1059 -29.09 -94.06 24.94
C ASP A 1059 -29.09 -95.50 24.40
N GLY A 1060 -28.42 -95.75 23.27
CA GLY A 1060 -28.25 -97.09 22.70
C GLY A 1060 -27.31 -98.04 23.48
N ARG A 1061 -26.63 -97.55 24.53
CA ARG A 1061 -25.94 -98.39 25.54
C ARG A 1061 -26.83 -98.61 26.77
N ILE A 1062 -27.52 -97.57 27.23
CA ILE A 1062 -28.50 -97.63 28.32
C ILE A 1062 -29.58 -98.66 27.97
N GLN A 1063 -30.19 -98.57 26.78
CA GLN A 1063 -31.19 -99.52 26.31
C GLN A 1063 -30.66 -100.96 26.22
N LYS A 1064 -29.36 -101.17 25.94
CA LYS A 1064 -28.76 -102.52 26.00
C LYS A 1064 -28.63 -103.00 27.43
N LEU A 1065 -28.09 -102.17 28.32
CA LEU A 1065 -27.97 -102.48 29.74
C LEU A 1065 -29.33 -102.71 30.42
N GLU A 1066 -30.38 -101.99 30.02
CA GLU A 1066 -31.77 -102.20 30.47
C GLU A 1066 -32.31 -103.56 30.01
N ASN A 1067 -32.07 -103.95 28.75
CA ASN A 1067 -32.44 -105.27 28.24
C ASN A 1067 -31.64 -106.40 28.92
N ASP A 1068 -30.33 -106.22 29.09
CA ASP A 1068 -29.43 -107.19 29.75
C ASP A 1068 -29.81 -107.35 31.23
N LEU A 1069 -30.15 -106.25 31.92
CA LEU A 1069 -30.60 -106.26 33.32
C LEU A 1069 -31.98 -106.92 33.45
N ALA A 1070 -32.94 -106.60 32.57
CA ALA A 1070 -34.24 -107.28 32.55
C ALA A 1070 -34.11 -108.78 32.27
N LEU A 1071 -33.21 -109.18 31.36
CA LEU A 1071 -32.91 -110.58 31.10
C LEU A 1071 -32.27 -111.25 32.32
N ALA A 1072 -31.30 -110.61 32.97
CA ALA A 1072 -30.68 -111.11 34.21
C ALA A 1072 -31.68 -111.23 35.36
N SER A 1073 -32.60 -110.27 35.53
CA SER A 1073 -33.73 -110.36 36.47
C SER A 1073 -34.60 -111.58 36.18
N SER A 1074 -34.99 -111.81 34.91
CA SER A 1074 -35.80 -112.97 34.51
C SER A 1074 -35.09 -114.31 34.70
N LEU A 1075 -33.75 -114.34 34.64
CA LEU A 1075 -32.94 -115.52 34.95
C LEU A 1075 -32.86 -115.75 36.46
N SER A 1076 -32.64 -114.69 37.25
CA SER A 1076 -32.67 -114.75 38.72
C SER A 1076 -34.04 -115.15 39.27
N GLU A 1077 -35.14 -114.77 38.62
CA GLU A 1077 -36.49 -115.24 38.94
C GLU A 1077 -36.62 -116.75 38.72
N ARG A 1078 -36.22 -117.25 37.54
CA ARG A 1078 -36.24 -118.70 37.25
C ARG A 1078 -35.31 -119.51 38.15
N GLU A 1079 -34.18 -118.94 38.54
CA GLU A 1079 -33.25 -119.52 39.51
C GLU A 1079 -33.89 -119.59 40.91
N ARG A 1080 -34.54 -118.52 41.38
CA ARG A 1080 -35.32 -118.51 42.63
C ARG A 1080 -36.47 -119.52 42.60
N ASP A 1081 -37.21 -119.61 41.51
CA ASP A 1081 -38.27 -120.62 41.34
C ASP A 1081 -37.71 -122.06 41.34
N TRP A 1082 -36.51 -122.26 40.78
CA TRP A 1082 -35.85 -123.56 40.76
C TRP A 1082 -35.29 -123.94 42.14
N ILE A 1083 -34.64 -123.01 42.84
CA ILE A 1083 -34.24 -123.16 44.24
C ILE A 1083 -35.46 -123.49 45.10
N GLY A 1084 -36.57 -122.76 44.94
CA GLY A 1084 -37.83 -123.00 45.64
C GLY A 1084 -38.34 -124.44 45.49
N ARG A 1085 -38.48 -124.92 44.25
CA ARG A 1085 -38.85 -126.32 43.96
C ARG A 1085 -37.85 -127.33 44.54
N VAL A 1086 -36.55 -127.04 44.47
CA VAL A 1086 -35.51 -127.91 45.05
C VAL A 1086 -35.58 -127.91 46.59
N THR A 1087 -35.92 -126.80 47.24
CA THR A 1087 -36.16 -126.76 48.69
C THR A 1087 -37.43 -127.51 49.08
N GLU A 1088 -38.52 -127.39 48.32
CA GLU A 1088 -39.76 -128.15 48.54
C GLU A 1088 -39.54 -129.66 48.42
N GLU A 1089 -38.82 -130.14 47.40
CA GLU A 1089 -38.48 -131.57 47.26
C GLU A 1089 -37.51 -132.04 48.36
N ASN A 1090 -36.53 -131.23 48.75
CA ASN A 1090 -35.66 -131.56 49.89
C ASN A 1090 -36.44 -131.62 51.21
N GLU A 1091 -37.43 -130.76 51.42
CA GLU A 1091 -38.30 -130.82 52.60
C GLU A 1091 -39.17 -132.08 52.62
N LYS A 1092 -39.70 -132.51 51.46
CA LYS A 1092 -40.41 -133.81 51.32
C LYS A 1092 -39.48 -134.98 51.62
N LEU A 1093 -38.29 -135.02 51.02
CA LEU A 1093 -37.30 -136.08 51.27
C LEU A 1093 -36.83 -136.11 52.74
N LEU A 1094 -36.72 -134.95 53.41
CA LEU A 1094 -36.44 -134.88 54.85
C LEU A 1094 -37.62 -135.33 55.70
N GLN A 1095 -38.87 -135.13 55.27
CA GLN A 1095 -40.06 -135.67 55.93
C GLN A 1095 -40.11 -137.21 55.77
N GLU A 1096 -39.91 -137.73 54.56
CA GLU A 1096 -39.79 -139.17 54.29
C GLU A 1096 -38.65 -139.82 55.09
N GLN A 1097 -37.48 -139.18 55.16
CA GLN A 1097 -36.36 -139.67 55.98
C GLN A 1097 -36.73 -139.74 57.47
N ARG A 1098 -37.43 -138.73 58.00
CA ARG A 1098 -37.91 -138.72 59.40
C ARG A 1098 -38.94 -139.83 59.64
N GLU A 1099 -39.85 -140.08 58.71
CA GLU A 1099 -40.81 -141.20 58.81
C GLU A 1099 -40.11 -142.57 58.75
N LEU A 1100 -39.14 -142.74 57.85
CA LEU A 1100 -38.38 -143.99 57.73
C LEU A 1100 -37.53 -144.26 58.98
N LEU A 1101 -36.88 -143.23 59.53
CA LEU A 1101 -36.17 -143.33 60.81
C LEU A 1101 -37.11 -143.65 61.97
N LYS A 1102 -38.33 -143.08 62.00
CA LYS A 1102 -39.34 -143.44 63.01
C LYS A 1102 -39.75 -144.91 62.92
N ARG A 1103 -40.01 -145.42 61.71
CA ARG A 1103 -40.32 -146.84 61.47
C ARG A 1103 -39.15 -147.78 61.83
N LEU A 1104 -37.91 -147.34 61.63
CA LEU A 1104 -36.71 -148.09 62.05
C LEU A 1104 -36.64 -148.18 63.57
N ASN A 1105 -36.76 -147.06 64.29
CA ASN A 1105 -36.72 -147.03 65.75
C ASN A 1105 -37.84 -147.88 66.37
N GLU A 1106 -39.06 -147.79 65.82
CA GLU A 1106 -40.20 -148.64 66.23
C GLU A 1106 -39.90 -150.14 66.05
N ALA A 1107 -39.16 -150.53 65.00
CA ALA A 1107 -38.71 -151.91 64.81
C ALA A 1107 -37.55 -152.31 65.75
N GLU A 1108 -36.61 -151.41 66.05
CA GLU A 1108 -35.51 -151.66 67.00
C GLU A 1108 -35.99 -151.78 68.45
N GLU A 1109 -37.00 -150.99 68.86
CA GLU A 1109 -37.65 -151.12 70.17
C GLU A 1109 -38.38 -152.47 70.30
N MET A 1110 -39.15 -152.86 69.28
CA MET A 1110 -39.79 -154.17 69.22
C MET A 1110 -38.77 -155.31 69.28
N GLY A 1111 -37.68 -155.22 68.50
CA GLY A 1111 -36.56 -156.15 68.55
C GLY A 1111 -35.94 -156.26 69.95
N SER A 1112 -35.64 -155.12 70.58
CA SER A 1112 -35.06 -155.05 71.92
C SER A 1112 -35.97 -155.65 72.99
N SER A 1113 -37.28 -155.45 72.90
CA SER A 1113 -38.25 -156.06 73.81
C SER A 1113 -38.26 -157.59 73.71
N SER A 1114 -38.15 -158.14 72.49
CA SER A 1114 -38.06 -159.58 72.25
C SER A 1114 -36.75 -160.18 72.80
N LEU A 1115 -35.64 -159.45 72.66
CA LEU A 1115 -34.31 -159.88 73.10
C LEU A 1115 -34.23 -159.92 74.64
N ASN A 1116 -34.75 -158.91 75.33
CA ASN A 1116 -34.89 -158.91 76.78
C ASN A 1116 -35.75 -160.07 77.30
N THR A 1117 -36.84 -160.38 76.59
CA THR A 1117 -37.72 -161.53 76.90
C THR A 1117 -36.96 -162.85 76.74
N ALA A 1118 -36.18 -163.00 75.65
CA ALA A 1118 -35.37 -164.18 75.40
C ALA A 1118 -34.27 -164.39 76.46
N CYS A 1119 -33.57 -163.34 76.90
CA CYS A 1119 -32.58 -163.41 77.98
C CYS A 1119 -33.21 -163.87 79.30
N SER A 1120 -34.42 -163.41 79.64
CA SER A 1120 -35.14 -163.84 80.84
C SER A 1120 -35.50 -165.34 80.79
N VAL A 1121 -35.95 -165.83 79.64
CA VAL A 1121 -36.19 -167.27 79.41
C VAL A 1121 -34.88 -168.06 79.50
N GLN A 1122 -33.78 -167.58 78.90
CA GLN A 1122 -32.48 -168.25 78.92
C GLN A 1122 -31.93 -168.42 80.35
N HIS A 1123 -32.10 -167.43 81.22
CA HIS A 1123 -31.74 -167.56 82.64
C HIS A 1123 -32.58 -168.62 83.36
N ARG A 1124 -33.87 -168.74 83.03
CA ARG A 1124 -34.75 -169.75 83.63
C ARG A 1124 -34.45 -171.17 83.13
N VAL A 1125 -33.99 -171.33 81.89
CA VAL A 1125 -33.51 -172.63 81.35
C VAL A 1125 -32.24 -173.08 82.08
N LYS A 1126 -31.23 -172.22 82.24
CA LYS A 1126 -29.98 -172.56 82.93
C LYS A 1126 -30.18 -173.09 84.35
N PHE A 1127 -31.13 -172.51 85.10
CA PHE A 1127 -31.43 -172.97 86.46
C PHE A 1127 -31.99 -174.41 86.48
N LEU A 1128 -32.81 -174.76 85.51
CA LEU A 1128 -33.36 -176.12 85.35
C LEU A 1128 -32.29 -177.13 84.86
N GLU A 1129 -31.32 -176.69 84.06
CA GLU A 1129 -30.16 -177.50 83.64
C GLU A 1129 -29.26 -177.84 84.85
N GLU A 1130 -29.02 -176.88 85.74
CA GLU A 1130 -28.23 -177.09 86.96
C GLU A 1130 -28.93 -178.01 87.97
N GLU A 1131 -30.26 -177.90 88.12
CA GLU A 1131 -31.08 -178.78 88.97
C GLU A 1131 -31.14 -180.22 88.42
N ASN A 1132 -31.33 -180.40 87.11
CA ASN A 1132 -31.27 -181.72 86.48
C ASN A 1132 -29.91 -182.40 86.66
N ARG A 1133 -28.79 -181.68 86.48
CA ARG A 1133 -27.45 -182.25 86.70
C ARG A 1133 -27.26 -182.76 88.13
N TYR A 1134 -27.79 -182.05 89.12
CA TYR A 1134 -27.77 -182.48 90.52
C TYR A 1134 -28.58 -183.78 90.75
N LEU A 1135 -29.69 -183.95 90.05
CA LEU A 1135 -30.49 -185.18 90.08
C LEU A 1135 -29.80 -186.36 89.35
N GLU A 1136 -29.12 -186.10 88.24
CA GLU A 1136 -28.33 -187.11 87.51
C GLU A 1136 -27.13 -187.62 88.34
N ASP A 1137 -26.36 -186.73 88.96
CA ASP A 1137 -25.28 -187.10 89.89
C ASP A 1137 -25.80 -187.95 91.06
N ARG A 1138 -27.02 -187.65 91.54
CA ARG A 1138 -27.68 -188.41 92.62
C ARG A 1138 -28.10 -189.82 92.16
N MET A 1139 -28.60 -189.97 90.92
CA MET A 1139 -28.86 -191.30 90.33
C MET A 1139 -27.58 -192.11 90.16
N LEU A 1140 -26.50 -191.49 89.69
CA LEU A 1140 -25.22 -192.16 89.44
C LEU A 1140 -24.64 -192.78 90.72
N GLN A 1141 -24.77 -192.09 91.87
CA GLN A 1141 -24.32 -192.60 93.17
C GLN A 1141 -25.11 -193.84 93.63
N LEU A 1142 -26.42 -193.90 93.36
CA LEU A 1142 -27.26 -195.05 93.69
C LEU A 1142 -26.97 -196.25 92.79
N ALA A 1143 -26.82 -196.04 91.48
CA ALA A 1143 -26.49 -197.10 90.52
C ALA A 1143 -25.19 -197.84 90.88
N ASN A 1144 -24.18 -197.10 91.36
CA ASN A 1144 -22.89 -197.68 91.78
C ASN A 1144 -22.99 -198.59 93.03
N GLN A 1145 -24.00 -198.41 93.90
CA GLN A 1145 -24.24 -199.30 95.04
C GLN A 1145 -24.89 -200.61 94.59
N VAL A 1146 -25.85 -200.56 93.67
CA VAL A 1146 -26.49 -201.75 93.07
C VAL A 1146 -25.45 -202.59 92.33
N GLY A 1147 -24.64 -201.96 91.47
CA GLY A 1147 -23.58 -202.61 90.70
C GLY A 1147 -22.43 -203.21 91.53
N ALA A 1148 -22.42 -203.05 92.85
CA ALA A 1148 -21.51 -203.77 93.75
C ALA A 1148 -22.04 -205.16 94.15
N LEU A 1149 -23.36 -205.28 94.39
CA LEU A 1149 -24.00 -206.54 94.79
C LEU A 1149 -24.08 -207.53 93.61
N GLU A 1150 -24.37 -207.05 92.40
CA GLU A 1150 -24.50 -207.91 91.21
C GLU A 1150 -23.21 -208.68 90.85
N ARG A 1151 -22.04 -208.13 91.21
CA ARG A 1151 -20.73 -208.76 90.93
C ARG A 1151 -20.43 -209.96 91.82
N ALA A 1152 -21.16 -210.16 92.92
CA ALA A 1152 -20.97 -211.31 93.81
C ALA A 1152 -21.53 -212.62 93.23
N LEU A 1153 -22.51 -212.56 92.30
CA LEU A 1153 -23.35 -213.71 91.98
C LEU A 1153 -22.94 -214.51 90.73
N ARG A 1154 -22.20 -213.90 89.78
CA ARG A 1154 -21.97 -214.48 88.43
C ARG A 1154 -20.74 -215.40 88.28
N LYS A 1155 -20.30 -216.10 89.33
CA LYS A 1155 -19.11 -216.99 89.28
C LYS A 1155 -19.33 -218.46 89.64
N VAL A 1156 -20.57 -218.89 89.89
CA VAL A 1156 -20.91 -220.30 90.15
C VAL A 1156 -22.13 -220.73 89.31
N GLN A 1157 -21.84 -221.49 88.24
CA GLN A 1157 -22.62 -222.62 87.68
C GLN A 1157 -24.14 -222.52 87.46
N SER A 1158 -24.56 -222.77 86.21
CA SER A 1158 -25.59 -223.77 85.77
C SER A 1158 -26.70 -223.32 84.80
N VAL A 1159 -26.70 -223.95 83.61
CA VAL A 1159 -27.84 -224.57 82.88
C VAL A 1159 -28.90 -223.71 82.12
N CYS A 1160 -29.37 -224.29 80.99
CA CYS A 1160 -30.51 -223.97 80.10
C CYS A 1160 -30.39 -222.86 79.00
N ASN A 1161 -30.46 -223.32 77.74
CA ASN A 1161 -31.62 -223.23 76.82
C ASN A 1161 -32.51 -221.96 76.91
N VAL A 1162 -32.62 -221.12 75.86
CA VAL A 1162 -33.41 -221.28 74.61
C VAL A 1162 -34.91 -220.93 74.77
N GLU A 1163 -35.32 -219.87 74.05
CA GLU A 1163 -36.69 -219.47 73.64
C GLU A 1163 -37.82 -219.37 74.70
N ASP A 1164 -38.30 -218.15 75.02
CA ASP A 1164 -39.53 -217.63 74.37
C ASP A 1164 -39.92 -216.15 74.70
N LEU A 1165 -40.74 -215.58 73.80
CA LEU A 1165 -41.75 -214.49 73.89
C LEU A 1165 -41.98 -213.57 75.14
N LYS A 1166 -42.45 -212.33 74.83
CA LYS A 1166 -43.44 -211.46 75.58
C LYS A 1166 -42.97 -210.73 76.88
N ASN A 1167 -43.61 -209.66 77.38
CA ASN A 1167 -44.39 -208.52 76.82
C ASN A 1167 -44.72 -207.48 77.94
N ILE A 1168 -45.33 -206.34 77.58
CA ILE A 1168 -46.23 -205.48 78.41
C ILE A 1168 -45.63 -204.46 79.43
N PHE A 1169 -46.27 -203.29 79.37
CA PHE A 1169 -46.36 -202.09 80.25
C PHE A 1169 -46.57 -202.34 81.77
N PRO A 1170 -46.45 -201.30 82.64
CA PRO A 1170 -47.55 -200.35 82.88
C PRO A 1170 -47.33 -198.97 82.22
N SER A 1171 -48.31 -198.17 81.79
CA SER A 1171 -49.75 -198.02 82.12
C SER A 1171 -50.07 -197.12 83.33
N GLU A 1172 -51.02 -196.21 83.09
CA GLU A 1172 -51.96 -195.61 84.06
C GLU A 1172 -51.44 -194.68 85.19
N SER A 1173 -51.39 -193.38 84.88
CA SER A 1173 -52.12 -192.35 85.63
C SER A 1173 -52.55 -191.23 84.67
N LEU A 1174 -53.85 -191.15 84.34
CA LEU A 1174 -54.90 -190.35 85.02
C LEU A 1174 -54.70 -188.83 84.81
N LEU A 1175 -55.49 -188.21 83.92
CA LEU A 1175 -56.81 -187.62 84.23
C LEU A 1175 -56.76 -186.49 85.27
N ASN A 1176 -56.63 -185.25 84.77
CA ASN A 1176 -57.70 -184.24 84.83
C ASN A 1176 -57.53 -183.32 83.58
N ASP A 1177 -58.51 -182.91 82.77
CA ASP A 1177 -59.95 -182.65 82.87
C ASP A 1177 -60.28 -181.14 82.98
N SER A 1178 -61.11 -180.62 82.05
CA SER A 1178 -61.87 -179.33 82.09
C SER A 1178 -61.07 -177.99 82.25
N LEU A 1179 -61.46 -176.80 81.76
CA LEU A 1179 -62.56 -176.25 80.93
C LEU A 1179 -61.91 -175.38 79.79
N LEU A 1180 -62.53 -175.00 78.66
CA LEU A 1180 -63.79 -174.26 78.40
C LEU A 1180 -63.86 -172.82 79.00
N GLN A 1181 -64.45 -171.90 78.23
CA GLN A 1181 -64.88 -170.52 78.62
C GLN A 1181 -63.74 -169.51 78.95
N THR A 1182 -63.80 -168.21 78.64
CA THR A 1182 -64.75 -167.33 77.89
C THR A 1182 -63.97 -166.53 76.82
N SER A 1183 -64.46 -166.13 75.65
CA SER A 1183 -65.74 -165.52 75.22
C SER A 1183 -65.96 -164.07 75.71
N ASN A 1184 -66.45 -163.19 74.81
CA ASN A 1184 -66.81 -161.77 75.04
C ASN A 1184 -65.60 -160.82 75.30
N ALA A 1185 -65.60 -159.51 75.01
CA ALA A 1185 -66.45 -158.61 74.20
C ALA A 1185 -65.77 -157.20 74.14
N SER A 1186 -66.09 -156.22 73.28
CA SER A 1186 -66.71 -156.14 71.93
C SER A 1186 -66.69 -154.66 71.45
N LEU A 1187 -66.77 -154.42 70.12
CA LEU A 1187 -66.96 -153.10 69.45
C LEU A 1187 -65.75 -152.13 69.51
N THR A 1188 -65.53 -151.18 68.59
CA THR A 1188 -66.34 -150.59 67.47
C THR A 1188 -65.56 -150.72 66.13
N SER A 1189 -66.17 -151.12 64.99
CA SER A 1189 -67.03 -150.38 64.05
C SER A 1189 -66.30 -149.36 63.14
N GLY A 1190 -66.26 -149.51 61.81
CA GLY A 1190 -66.73 -150.65 60.99
C GLY A 1190 -66.84 -150.38 59.47
N VAL A 1191 -67.35 -151.40 58.74
CA VAL A 1191 -68.09 -151.34 57.45
C VAL A 1191 -67.29 -150.79 56.24
N CYS A 1192 -66.74 -151.63 55.35
CA CYS A 1192 -67.39 -152.35 54.22
C CYS A 1192 -67.91 -151.38 53.11
N ASP A 1193 -67.55 -151.44 51.82
CA ASP A 1193 -67.23 -152.51 50.83
C ASP A 1193 -68.41 -152.84 49.87
N ALA A 1194 -68.04 -153.21 48.63
CA ALA A 1194 -68.79 -153.91 47.56
C ALA A 1194 -69.11 -153.19 46.22
N LEU A 1195 -68.61 -153.80 45.14
CA LEU A 1195 -69.23 -154.00 43.80
C LEU A 1195 -69.56 -152.80 42.86
N GLY A 1196 -68.90 -152.79 41.68
CA GLY A 1196 -69.65 -153.10 40.44
C GLY A 1196 -69.62 -152.15 39.23
N ILE A 1197 -68.92 -152.59 38.16
CA ILE A 1197 -69.33 -152.52 36.73
C ILE A 1197 -69.14 -151.19 35.95
N LEU A 1198 -68.92 -151.38 34.64
CA LEU A 1198 -68.88 -150.49 33.44
C LEU A 1198 -69.93 -149.35 33.46
N ASP A 1199 -69.85 -148.26 32.65
CA ASP A 1199 -69.51 -148.20 31.22
C ASP A 1199 -69.31 -146.73 30.72
N ALA A 1200 -69.20 -146.55 29.39
CA ALA A 1200 -69.44 -145.36 28.57
C ALA A 1200 -68.23 -144.48 28.12
N ILE A 1201 -68.25 -144.14 26.83
CA ILE A 1201 -67.23 -143.42 26.05
C ILE A 1201 -67.78 -142.03 25.64
N ARG A 1202 -66.91 -141.08 25.24
CA ARG A 1202 -67.09 -139.91 24.31
C ARG A 1202 -66.92 -138.53 24.98
N ARG A 1203 -66.56 -137.42 24.30
CA ARG A 1203 -65.83 -137.13 23.03
C ARG A 1203 -65.44 -135.62 23.01
N VAL A 1204 -64.32 -135.29 22.36
CA VAL A 1204 -64.07 -134.13 21.44
C VAL A 1204 -65.27 -133.15 21.28
N LYS A 1205 -65.19 -131.82 21.52
CA LYS A 1205 -64.31 -130.81 20.85
C LYS A 1205 -64.40 -129.37 21.46
N ALA A 1206 -63.37 -128.55 21.17
CA ALA A 1206 -63.37 -127.08 20.96
C ALA A 1206 -63.49 -126.08 22.13
N GLY A 1207 -62.69 -125.00 22.01
CA GLY A 1207 -62.69 -123.77 22.84
C GLY A 1207 -61.79 -123.82 24.08
N SER A 1208 -61.04 -122.77 24.48
CA SER A 1208 -60.56 -121.57 23.74
C SER A 1208 -59.54 -120.80 24.59
N GLN A 1209 -58.49 -120.24 23.95
CA GLN A 1209 -57.54 -119.22 24.44
C GLN A 1209 -56.55 -119.59 25.58
N THR A 1210 -55.40 -118.87 25.58
CA THR A 1210 -54.47 -118.54 26.70
C THR A 1210 -53.84 -119.65 27.57
N GLU A 1211 -52.57 -119.58 28.00
CA GLU A 1211 -51.39 -118.84 27.50
C GLU A 1211 -50.10 -119.40 28.16
N GLY A 1212 -48.95 -119.33 27.48
CA GLY A 1212 -47.64 -119.70 28.05
C GLY A 1212 -47.41 -121.21 28.30
N THR A 1213 -46.19 -121.76 28.26
CA THR A 1213 -44.91 -121.25 27.72
C THR A 1213 -44.12 -122.44 27.18
N LYS A 1214 -43.51 -122.33 25.99
CA LYS A 1214 -42.65 -123.37 25.42
C LYS A 1214 -41.31 -122.81 24.95
N SER A 1215 -40.25 -123.60 25.12
CA SER A 1215 -38.94 -123.37 24.54
C SER A 1215 -38.81 -124.09 23.18
N SER A 1216 -38.60 -123.34 22.10
CA SER A 1216 -37.88 -123.76 20.87
C SER A 1216 -37.64 -122.54 19.96
N SER A 1217 -36.62 -122.62 19.12
CA SER A 1217 -36.27 -121.68 18.05
C SER A 1217 -36.83 -122.17 16.69
N PRO A 1218 -36.49 -121.61 15.49
CA PRO A 1218 -35.73 -120.39 15.18
C PRO A 1218 -36.35 -119.48 14.07
N ALA A 1219 -35.99 -118.19 14.03
CA ALA A 1219 -35.87 -117.36 12.80
C ALA A 1219 -35.41 -115.92 13.11
N PRO A 1220 -34.35 -115.41 12.46
CA PRO A 1220 -34.07 -113.97 12.44
C PRO A 1220 -33.77 -113.37 11.04
N LEU A 1221 -34.36 -112.21 10.78
CA LEU A 1221 -33.97 -111.18 9.80
C LEU A 1221 -33.94 -109.86 10.60
N SER A 1222 -32.95 -108.96 10.53
CA SER A 1222 -31.70 -108.93 9.74
C SER A 1222 -30.61 -108.17 10.51
N GLN A 1223 -29.33 -108.39 10.17
CA GLN A 1223 -28.23 -107.44 10.43
C GLN A 1223 -27.28 -107.40 9.21
N PRO A 1224 -26.69 -106.24 8.87
CA PRO A 1224 -25.64 -106.12 7.86
C PRO A 1224 -24.22 -106.17 8.47
N SER A 1225 -23.22 -106.32 7.59
CA SER A 1225 -21.77 -106.09 7.82
C SER A 1225 -20.97 -107.26 8.41
N GLU A 1226 -20.60 -108.20 7.55
CA GLU A 1226 -19.39 -109.02 7.73
C GLU A 1226 -18.12 -108.24 7.31
N ILE A 1227 -16.94 -108.70 7.73
CA ILE A 1227 -15.64 -108.24 7.23
C ILE A 1227 -14.98 -109.40 6.49
N GLY A 1228 -14.75 -109.24 5.18
CA GLY A 1228 -14.14 -110.22 4.29
C GLY A 1228 -13.12 -109.58 3.34
N TYR A 1229 -12.11 -110.34 2.94
CA TYR A 1229 -10.90 -109.84 2.26
C TYR A 1229 -10.99 -109.84 0.72
N LEU A 1230 -10.10 -109.04 0.10
CA LEU A 1230 -9.46 -109.22 -1.21
C LEU A 1230 -10.20 -108.87 -2.54
N ASN A 1231 -9.77 -107.73 -3.10
CA ASN A 1231 -9.07 -107.58 -4.41
C ASN A 1231 -9.81 -107.11 -5.69
N VAL A 1232 -9.06 -106.31 -6.47
CA VAL A 1232 -9.14 -105.89 -7.91
C VAL A 1232 -10.25 -104.96 -8.47
N THR A 1233 -9.80 -104.18 -9.48
CA THR A 1233 -10.51 -103.48 -10.60
C THR A 1233 -11.34 -102.20 -10.37
N SER A 1234 -10.86 -101.12 -11.00
CA SER A 1234 -11.63 -99.99 -11.58
C SER A 1234 -12.12 -100.37 -12.99
N PRO A 1235 -13.23 -99.83 -13.54
CA PRO A 1235 -13.06 -98.72 -14.52
C PRO A 1235 -14.27 -97.76 -14.75
N VAL A 1236 -13.98 -96.65 -15.46
CA VAL A 1236 -14.82 -95.96 -16.48
C VAL A 1236 -16.04 -95.09 -16.06
N ALA A 1237 -16.33 -94.09 -16.90
CA ALA A 1237 -17.39 -93.07 -16.79
C ALA A 1237 -18.52 -93.23 -17.84
N PRO A 1238 -19.58 -92.41 -17.76
CA PRO A 1238 -20.07 -91.65 -18.93
C PRO A 1238 -20.24 -90.13 -18.60
N ALA A 1239 -19.83 -89.18 -19.45
CA ALA A 1239 -20.45 -88.71 -20.71
C ALA A 1239 -21.53 -87.60 -20.52
N GLY A 1240 -21.53 -86.58 -21.40
CA GLY A 1240 -22.28 -85.31 -21.26
C GLY A 1240 -23.74 -85.33 -21.77
N PRO A 1241 -24.33 -84.15 -22.11
CA PRO A 1241 -23.94 -83.49 -23.36
C PRO A 1241 -23.89 -81.92 -23.37
N GLN A 1242 -23.52 -81.41 -24.56
CA GLN A 1242 -23.15 -80.04 -24.99
C GLN A 1242 -24.19 -78.91 -24.78
N ARG A 1243 -23.70 -77.66 -24.67
CA ARG A 1243 -23.87 -76.61 -25.71
C ARG A 1243 -23.06 -75.31 -25.46
N ASP A 1244 -22.24 -74.94 -26.45
CA ASP A 1244 -21.68 -73.60 -26.76
C ASP A 1244 -22.53 -72.96 -27.90
N PRO A 1245 -22.26 -71.76 -28.50
CA PRO A 1245 -21.17 -70.75 -28.37
C PRO A 1245 -21.71 -69.36 -27.87
N GLU A 1246 -21.10 -68.16 -27.96
CA GLU A 1246 -20.29 -67.37 -28.95
C GLU A 1246 -19.34 -66.40 -28.18
N GLU A 1247 -18.06 -66.19 -28.52
CA GLU A 1247 -17.40 -65.44 -29.62
C GLU A 1247 -17.31 -63.89 -29.53
N SER A 1248 -16.20 -63.36 -28.97
CA SER A 1248 -15.44 -62.14 -29.38
C SER A 1248 -14.33 -61.87 -28.33
N VAL A 1249 -13.00 -61.80 -28.53
CA VAL A 1249 -12.07 -61.44 -29.63
C VAL A 1249 -11.62 -59.96 -29.61
N SER A 1250 -10.29 -59.77 -29.78
CA SER A 1250 -9.50 -58.51 -29.72
C SER A 1250 -9.27 -57.96 -28.29
N LEU A 1251 -8.05 -57.60 -27.84
CA LEU A 1251 -6.90 -56.86 -28.42
C LEU A 1251 -7.26 -55.39 -28.69
N GLY A 1252 -6.46 -54.38 -28.31
CA GLY A 1252 -5.17 -54.35 -27.62
C GLY A 1252 -4.49 -52.99 -27.90
N SER A 1253 -3.35 -52.69 -27.25
CA SER A 1253 -2.50 -51.50 -27.52
C SER A 1253 -3.11 -50.11 -27.20
N ASP A 1254 -2.35 -49.06 -26.91
CA ASP A 1254 -0.90 -48.92 -26.67
C ASP A 1254 -0.60 -47.74 -25.69
N GLU A 1255 0.69 -47.51 -25.45
CA GLU A 1255 1.34 -46.52 -24.59
C GLU A 1255 0.92 -45.05 -24.82
N VAL A 1256 0.88 -44.24 -23.75
CA VAL A 1256 1.83 -43.14 -23.42
C VAL A 1256 1.53 -42.59 -22.02
#